data_AF-A0A1Q8V924-F1
#
_entry.id   AF-A0A1Q8V924-F1
#
_cell.length_a   1.000
_cell.length_b   1.000
_cell.length_c   1.000
_cell.angle_alpha   90.00
_cell.angle_beta   90.00
_cell.angle_gamma   90.00
#
_symmetry.space_group_name_H-M   'P 1'
#
loop_
_entity.id
_entity.type
_entity.pdbx_description
1 polymer ?
#
loop_
_entity_poly.entity_id
_entity_poly.type
_entity_poly.pdbx_seq_one_letter_code
_entity_poly.pdbx_strand_id
1 'polypeptide(L)'
;MTTREDILERLAYADALGHGPQTSALIAEAVSWADALGDEDLRIATRLALTEAYQQGNEAWKALSPFAWNLGRYQRRPEAFDSAQVRTLHWHFKWAVAVAGANPKVSKDKVRQLEASLEEFYRAEGASMHVVHGERASVAGLLGLEEEAAEELAAWRATHRDENADCEGCDPMRQVAFAYRTEAWELAVATAVPVLTGAVSCSVQPQTTQSLALLPLLASGRPRAAWEAHLRSYREIRRSPKALISLAYHLEYLALVGRVDRGLEILRRHLSWLAQAESAYVLLSALRGMSLVLREAERAGRGEEALGVEVPSADLWYPLPGLEASTTISRVYAEMTGWARRLAQQFDVRNGNSTISDHLERSLVRAAFDAAPGAVHGLGVEVDLLEPSEELPEPAQTSLTVDEDGAAPDVASLLGLVTDDNGLVQEHAPRTTSPSQEAAGRRARAGRTATSHQGGDEPFPLVDLVRPRPVRNGEEAVRRYVDHRRTIGSSTMDYWYVVDQVATRDLLPPIGEEIPGLEYHTGLLRAAAMTCRTEMDEAIAERLRIRPLIELAFGPLGAHYVDLLNLDNEITADSIAERSQDPERDRRLQRATSLIGQIEAQVEDLVSTELLDPGGTDSLVLAADALLVGASVLTDLHAKDEALGAIQVVARAADAVPEDRHAERMDDILDMARAEVLAECGDVYDGCLLAEEVMRRHEKVSPVLAARGRRLLGISSMEVGQFDEAIAQFREQANIMLAAGITLYAVASLLSLGSALEASERYLESAEILESALSLAQRSGAESIALYLHRLLAQTGMAMGEEESVAEHSLAAARILQDQGRRALAAEYLSHAAMAASNLKDNVRAADLFRQAADLEDTRTDQGCLDRGRALRRSARALVDDLTLPMARGRLDEAREIMEEARQAFAGVADTEGYSSAWEIGDWHDDMAWILWRTGQNWQAVQHCESAYDGYMDTEDRDSASRALCMLARLHAERGERDEALAACARVRDLLGEPHWDGHDALEFVASIEETLR
;
A
#
# COMPACT_ATOMS: atom_id res chain seq x y z
N MET A 1 -13.10 17.47 44.20
CA MET A 1 -12.92 16.10 44.75
C MET A 1 -13.35 15.17 43.65
N THR A 2 -12.53 14.19 43.29
CA THR A 2 -12.88 13.20 42.28
C THR A 2 -14.01 12.30 42.78
N THR A 3 -15.05 12.11 41.98
CA THR A 3 -16.21 11.27 42.31
C THR A 3 -16.10 9.88 41.68
N ARG A 4 -17.01 8.96 42.06
CA ARG A 4 -17.14 7.64 41.39
C ARG A 4 -17.50 7.81 39.92
N GLU A 5 -18.34 8.79 39.60
CA GLU A 5 -18.74 9.08 38.22
C GLU A 5 -17.55 9.52 37.39
N ASP A 6 -16.70 10.41 37.92
CA ASP A 6 -15.49 10.89 37.22
C ASP A 6 -14.54 9.73 36.83
N ILE A 7 -14.46 8.68 37.65
CA ILE A 7 -13.65 7.49 37.37
C ILE A 7 -14.29 6.63 36.27
N LEU A 8 -15.61 6.43 36.32
CA LEU A 8 -16.34 5.67 35.30
C LEU A 8 -16.32 6.38 33.95
N GLU A 9 -16.55 7.70 33.94
CA GLU A 9 -16.41 8.54 32.76
C GLU A 9 -14.99 8.46 32.19
N ARG A 10 -13.96 8.43 33.06
CA ARG A 10 -12.58 8.29 32.61
C ARG A 10 -12.30 6.93 31.97
N LEU A 11 -12.84 5.84 32.53
CA LEU A 11 -12.71 4.51 31.93
C LEU A 11 -13.43 4.45 30.59
N ALA A 12 -14.65 4.97 30.49
CA ALA A 12 -15.39 5.05 29.23
C ALA A 12 -14.66 5.90 28.19
N TYR A 13 -14.04 7.01 28.61
CA TYR A 13 -13.20 7.86 27.76
C TYR A 13 -11.97 7.09 27.24
N ALA A 14 -11.29 6.34 28.10
CA ALA A 14 -10.13 5.56 27.71
C ALA A 14 -10.50 4.41 26.77
N ASP A 15 -11.59 3.70 27.05
CA ASP A 15 -12.08 2.59 26.21
C ASP A 15 -12.40 3.05 24.78
N ALA A 16 -12.88 4.28 24.63
CA ALA A 16 -13.21 4.85 23.35
C ALA A 16 -11.98 5.21 22.47
N LEU A 17 -10.83 5.54 23.06
CA LEU A 17 -9.65 6.06 22.35
C LEU A 17 -8.81 5.00 21.60
N GLY A 18 -9.24 3.72 21.62
CA GLY A 18 -8.43 2.61 21.13
C GLY A 18 -7.25 2.28 22.06
N HIS A 19 -6.49 1.24 21.74
CA HIS A 19 -5.41 0.77 22.61
C HIS A 19 -4.07 1.48 22.35
N GLY A 20 -3.37 1.89 23.41
CA GLY A 20 -2.04 2.50 23.32
C GLY A 20 -1.58 3.17 24.62
N PRO A 21 -0.37 3.77 24.63
CA PRO A 21 0.21 4.39 25.82
C PRO A 21 -0.61 5.54 26.42
N GLN A 22 -1.37 6.28 25.58
CA GLN A 22 -2.25 7.33 26.06
C GLN A 22 -3.43 6.75 26.85
N THR A 23 -4.08 5.72 26.30
CA THR A 23 -5.18 5.00 26.94
C THR A 23 -4.73 4.35 28.25
N SER A 24 -3.57 3.69 28.25
CA SER A 24 -3.04 3.08 29.47
C SER A 24 -2.69 4.12 30.54
N ALA A 25 -2.19 5.30 30.17
CA ALA A 25 -1.94 6.40 31.10
C ALA A 25 -3.23 6.96 31.73
N LEU A 26 -4.30 7.11 30.94
CA LEU A 26 -5.61 7.56 31.43
C LEU A 26 -6.21 6.58 32.42
N ILE A 27 -6.10 5.28 32.15
CA ILE A 27 -6.58 4.23 33.06
C ILE A 27 -5.69 4.16 34.31
N ALA A 28 -4.37 4.37 34.19
CA ALA A 28 -3.48 4.45 35.35
C ALA A 28 -3.82 5.64 36.27
N GLU A 29 -4.27 6.76 35.70
CA GLU A 29 -4.80 7.87 36.47
C GLU A 29 -6.12 7.47 37.17
N ALA A 30 -7.03 6.78 36.47
CA ALA A 30 -8.26 6.25 37.07
C ALA A 30 -7.99 5.29 38.25
N VAL A 31 -6.96 4.45 38.15
CA VAL A 31 -6.47 3.61 39.28
C VAL A 31 -6.04 4.49 40.46
N SER A 32 -5.31 5.57 40.20
CA SER A 32 -4.85 6.50 41.24
C SER A 32 -6.02 7.21 41.93
N TRP A 33 -7.06 7.56 41.18
CA TRP A 33 -8.30 8.14 41.71
C TRP A 33 -9.10 7.14 42.53
N ALA A 34 -9.24 5.89 42.07
CA ALA A 34 -9.89 4.82 42.82
C ALA A 34 -9.15 4.51 44.14
N ASP A 35 -7.81 4.55 44.12
CA ASP A 35 -6.99 4.42 45.31
C ASP A 35 -7.22 5.56 46.30
N ALA A 36 -7.30 6.80 45.84
CA ALA A 36 -7.58 7.97 46.68
C ALA A 36 -9.00 7.95 47.27
N LEU A 37 -10.00 7.50 46.49
CA LEU A 37 -11.40 7.45 46.90
C LEU A 37 -11.65 6.36 47.96
N GLY A 38 -10.87 5.28 47.96
CA GLY A 38 -11.06 4.17 48.90
C GLY A 38 -12.11 3.15 48.46
N ASP A 39 -12.61 3.26 47.23
CA ASP A 39 -13.68 2.42 46.69
C ASP A 39 -13.11 1.09 46.17
N GLU A 40 -13.47 -0.01 46.82
CA GLU A 40 -12.88 -1.31 46.55
C GLU A 40 -13.25 -1.87 45.16
N ASP A 41 -14.51 -1.69 44.75
CA ASP A 41 -15.00 -2.20 43.46
C ASP A 41 -14.29 -1.49 42.31
N LEU A 42 -14.12 -0.16 42.42
CA LEU A 42 -13.39 0.61 41.42
C LEU A 42 -11.91 0.27 41.38
N ARG A 43 -11.28 -0.03 42.53
CA ARG A 43 -9.86 -0.44 42.57
C ARG A 43 -9.61 -1.75 41.86
N ILE A 44 -10.55 -2.70 41.93
CA ILE A 44 -10.52 -3.97 41.19
C ILE A 44 -10.75 -3.69 39.71
N ALA A 45 -11.86 -3.03 39.36
CA ALA A 45 -12.26 -2.79 37.98
C ALA A 45 -11.22 -1.98 37.19
N THR A 46 -10.71 -0.89 37.75
CA THR A 46 -9.69 -0.04 37.09
C THR A 46 -8.37 -0.80 36.87
N ARG A 47 -7.97 -1.69 37.76
CA ARG A 47 -6.75 -2.50 37.59
C ARG A 47 -6.93 -3.65 36.60
N LEU A 48 -8.14 -4.20 36.49
CA LEU A 48 -8.47 -5.14 35.42
C LEU A 48 -8.35 -4.40 34.08
N ALA A 49 -9.03 -3.26 33.93
CA ALA A 49 -8.93 -2.42 32.74
C ALA A 49 -7.48 -2.01 32.42
N LEU A 50 -6.67 -1.68 33.43
CA LEU A 50 -5.27 -1.29 33.22
C LEU A 50 -4.41 -2.45 32.70
N THR A 51 -4.65 -3.67 33.20
CA THR A 51 -3.92 -4.85 32.76
C THR A 51 -4.23 -5.14 31.29
N GLU A 52 -5.51 -5.10 30.91
CA GLU A 52 -5.96 -5.23 29.52
C GLU A 52 -5.33 -4.14 28.63
N ALA A 53 -5.40 -2.87 29.05
CA ALA A 53 -4.88 -1.75 28.29
C ALA A 53 -3.37 -1.86 28.04
N TYR A 54 -2.58 -2.34 29.02
CA TYR A 54 -1.16 -2.59 28.80
C TYR A 54 -0.90 -3.74 27.83
N GLN A 55 -1.67 -4.82 27.91
CA GLN A 55 -1.54 -5.97 27.00
C GLN A 55 -1.88 -5.58 25.56
N GLN A 56 -2.94 -4.81 25.37
CA GLN A 56 -3.35 -4.41 24.04
C GLN A 56 -2.50 -3.25 23.48
N GLY A 57 -2.01 -2.37 24.34
CA GLY A 57 -1.29 -1.13 23.97
C GLY A 57 0.22 -1.25 23.77
N ASN A 58 0.75 -2.45 23.47
CA ASN A 58 2.20 -2.70 23.26
C ASN A 58 3.07 -2.40 24.52
N GLU A 59 2.49 -2.59 25.72
CA GLU A 59 3.13 -2.32 27.01
C GLU A 59 2.98 -3.50 27.99
N ALA A 60 2.83 -4.73 27.46
CA ALA A 60 2.47 -5.93 28.20
C ALA A 60 3.34 -6.19 29.44
N TRP A 61 4.61 -5.77 29.42
CA TRP A 61 5.53 -5.87 30.56
C TRP A 61 5.09 -5.06 31.79
N LYS A 62 4.31 -3.98 31.63
CA LYS A 62 3.73 -3.20 32.72
C LYS A 62 2.53 -3.90 33.36
N ALA A 63 1.90 -4.84 32.65
CA ALA A 63 0.68 -5.52 33.08
C ALA A 63 0.87 -6.41 34.32
N LEU A 64 2.10 -6.88 34.58
CA LEU A 64 2.40 -7.78 35.70
C LEU A 64 2.03 -7.19 37.08
N SER A 65 2.22 -5.88 37.27
CA SER A 65 1.97 -5.21 38.55
C SER A 65 0.47 -5.10 38.90
N PRO A 66 -0.40 -4.50 38.05
CA PRO A 66 -1.84 -4.47 38.32
C PRO A 66 -2.47 -5.87 38.34
N PHE A 67 -1.99 -6.80 37.52
CA PHE A 67 -2.39 -8.20 37.57
C PHE A 67 -2.09 -8.84 38.94
N ALA A 68 -0.84 -8.74 39.41
CA ALA A 68 -0.45 -9.35 40.69
C ALA A 68 -1.26 -8.80 41.88
N TRP A 69 -1.64 -7.51 41.83
CA TRP A 69 -2.52 -6.91 42.83
C TRP A 69 -3.91 -7.55 42.80
N ASN A 70 -4.53 -7.67 41.62
CA ASN A 70 -5.86 -8.28 41.46
C ASN A 70 -5.86 -9.75 41.84
N LEU A 71 -4.87 -10.52 41.40
CA LEU A 71 -4.73 -11.93 41.77
C LEU A 71 -4.59 -12.09 43.29
N GLY A 72 -3.70 -11.32 43.92
CA GLY A 72 -3.53 -11.35 45.37
C GLY A 72 -4.75 -10.85 46.13
N ARG A 73 -5.61 -10.03 45.50
CA ARG A 73 -6.89 -9.61 46.09
C ARG A 73 -7.93 -10.72 46.00
N TYR A 74 -8.07 -11.33 44.83
CA TYR A 74 -8.94 -12.48 44.60
C TYR A 74 -8.61 -13.63 45.55
N GLN A 75 -7.33 -14.01 45.69
CA GLN A 75 -6.89 -15.08 46.61
C GLN A 75 -7.28 -14.83 48.08
N ARG A 76 -7.43 -13.57 48.50
CA ARG A 76 -7.82 -13.19 49.86
C ARG A 76 -9.33 -12.99 50.04
N ARG A 77 -10.01 -12.54 48.98
CA ARG A 77 -11.43 -12.20 48.96
C ARG A 77 -12.05 -12.53 47.59
N PRO A 78 -12.29 -13.82 47.28
CA PRO A 78 -12.93 -14.20 46.02
C PRO A 78 -14.33 -13.59 45.85
N GLU A 79 -15.04 -13.37 46.96
CA GLU A 79 -16.40 -12.81 47.00
C GLU A 79 -16.50 -11.35 46.54
N ALA A 80 -15.37 -10.65 46.40
CA ALA A 80 -15.30 -9.28 45.90
C ALA A 80 -15.27 -9.20 44.36
N PHE A 81 -15.19 -10.34 43.68
CA PHE A 81 -15.16 -10.41 42.22
C PHE A 81 -16.45 -11.02 41.70
N ASP A 82 -17.04 -10.41 40.68
CA ASP A 82 -18.13 -11.02 39.93
C ASP A 82 -17.62 -12.03 38.89
N SER A 83 -18.53 -12.82 38.32
CA SER A 83 -18.16 -13.86 37.34
C SER A 83 -17.46 -13.31 36.10
N ALA A 84 -17.79 -12.08 35.66
CA ALA A 84 -17.17 -11.47 34.49
C ALA A 84 -15.73 -11.05 34.79
N GLN A 85 -15.51 -10.43 35.95
CA GLN A 85 -14.19 -10.05 36.43
C GLN A 85 -13.28 -11.27 36.66
N VAL A 86 -13.83 -12.39 37.15
CA VAL A 86 -13.09 -13.66 37.27
C VAL A 86 -12.72 -14.21 35.89
N ARG A 87 -13.62 -14.17 34.90
CA ARG A 87 -13.27 -14.54 33.51
C ARG A 87 -12.17 -13.65 32.96
N THR A 88 -12.25 -12.33 33.12
CA THR A 88 -11.16 -11.41 32.73
C THR A 88 -9.84 -11.76 33.42
N LEU A 89 -9.88 -12.14 34.71
CA LEU A 89 -8.67 -12.54 35.45
C LEU A 89 -8.03 -13.83 34.90
N HIS A 90 -8.80 -14.78 34.36
CA HIS A 90 -8.27 -15.98 33.68
C HIS A 90 -7.40 -15.60 32.47
N TRP A 91 -7.87 -14.65 31.65
CA TRP A 91 -7.13 -14.11 30.51
C TRP A 91 -5.86 -13.39 30.95
N HIS A 92 -5.96 -12.54 31.98
CA HIS A 92 -4.79 -11.81 32.48
C HIS A 92 -3.71 -12.74 33.05
N PHE A 93 -4.10 -13.87 33.65
CA PHE A 93 -3.14 -14.84 34.20
C PHE A 93 -2.33 -15.48 33.08
N LYS A 94 -2.96 -15.99 32.01
CA LYS A 94 -2.20 -16.59 30.90
C LYS A 94 -1.24 -15.59 30.26
N TRP A 95 -1.66 -14.35 30.06
CA TRP A 95 -0.78 -13.31 29.52
C TRP A 95 0.38 -12.97 30.45
N ALA A 96 0.17 -12.98 31.77
CA ALA A 96 1.25 -12.77 32.73
C ALA A 96 2.33 -13.86 32.66
N VAL A 97 1.94 -15.12 32.41
CA VAL A 97 2.87 -16.24 32.19
C VAL A 97 3.67 -16.04 30.91
N ALA A 98 3.01 -15.70 29.80
CA ALA A 98 3.67 -15.42 28.52
C ALA A 98 4.69 -14.26 28.63
N VAL A 99 4.29 -13.14 29.24
CA VAL A 99 5.16 -11.96 29.47
C VAL A 99 6.37 -12.31 30.33
N ALA A 100 6.18 -13.12 31.38
CA ALA A 100 7.28 -13.57 32.24
C ALA A 100 8.25 -14.48 31.48
N GLY A 101 7.74 -15.40 30.66
CA GLY A 101 8.55 -16.30 29.83
C GLY A 101 9.40 -15.58 28.78
N ALA A 102 8.86 -14.50 28.18
CA ALA A 102 9.53 -13.70 27.16
C ALA A 102 10.55 -12.69 27.70
N ASN A 103 10.81 -12.66 29.02
CA ASN A 103 11.71 -11.73 29.68
C ASN A 103 12.88 -12.44 30.38
N PRO A 104 14.12 -12.33 29.87
CA PRO A 104 15.27 -13.03 30.44
C PRO A 104 15.70 -12.47 31.81
N LYS A 105 15.20 -11.30 32.21
CA LYS A 105 15.42 -10.73 33.56
C LYS A 105 14.54 -11.43 34.63
N VAL A 106 13.51 -12.16 34.24
CA VAL A 106 12.71 -12.98 35.14
C VAL A 106 13.39 -14.35 35.29
N SER A 107 13.75 -14.71 36.51
CA SER A 107 14.41 -15.99 36.80
C SER A 107 13.54 -17.19 36.42
N LYS A 108 14.16 -18.28 35.95
CA LYS A 108 13.48 -19.53 35.60
C LYS A 108 12.51 -20.04 36.67
N ASP A 109 12.93 -20.01 37.94
CA ASP A 109 12.10 -20.49 39.05
C ASP A 109 10.79 -19.69 39.21
N LYS A 110 10.83 -18.36 38.99
CA LYS A 110 9.63 -17.51 39.04
C LYS A 110 8.67 -17.81 37.91
N VAL A 111 9.18 -18.07 36.71
CA VAL A 111 8.35 -18.48 35.56
C VAL A 111 7.64 -19.80 35.89
N ARG A 112 8.38 -20.79 36.40
CA ARG A 112 7.80 -22.08 36.83
C ARG A 112 6.76 -21.93 37.95
N GLN A 113 7.02 -21.04 38.90
CA GLN A 113 6.06 -20.75 39.96
C GLN A 113 4.75 -20.16 39.40
N LEU A 114 4.84 -19.29 38.39
CA LEU A 114 3.67 -18.72 37.73
C LEU A 114 2.88 -19.80 36.95
N GLU A 115 3.56 -20.70 36.24
CA GLU A 115 2.89 -21.82 35.55
C GLU A 115 2.17 -22.78 36.50
N ALA A 116 2.78 -23.07 37.67
CA ALA A 116 2.13 -23.87 38.71
C ALA A 116 0.93 -23.13 39.31
N SER A 117 1.04 -21.82 39.53
CA SER A 117 -0.05 -21.00 40.06
C SER A 117 -1.21 -20.86 39.06
N LEU A 118 -0.91 -20.79 37.76
CA LEU A 118 -1.90 -20.80 36.67
C LEU A 118 -2.69 -22.11 36.68
N GLU A 119 -1.99 -23.24 36.73
CA GLU A 119 -2.59 -24.57 36.81
C GLU A 119 -3.50 -24.71 38.04
N GLU A 120 -3.04 -24.27 39.20
CA GLU A 120 -3.80 -24.34 40.45
C GLU A 120 -5.07 -23.46 40.38
N PHE A 121 -4.96 -22.27 39.79
CA PHE A 121 -6.06 -21.34 39.56
C PHE A 121 -7.12 -21.92 38.60
N TYR A 122 -6.71 -22.41 37.42
CA TYR A 122 -7.64 -22.99 36.44
C TYR A 122 -8.34 -24.24 36.98
N ARG A 123 -7.64 -25.09 37.74
CA ARG A 123 -8.27 -26.24 38.40
C ARG A 123 -9.29 -25.86 39.46
N ALA A 124 -8.99 -24.84 40.27
CA ALA A 124 -9.89 -24.38 41.32
C ALA A 124 -11.23 -23.88 40.75
N GLU A 125 -11.18 -23.23 39.59
CA GLU A 125 -12.36 -22.70 38.88
C GLU A 125 -13.03 -23.73 37.95
N GLY A 126 -12.51 -24.95 37.86
CA GLY A 126 -13.06 -26.01 37.01
C GLY A 126 -12.90 -25.76 35.50
N ALA A 127 -11.98 -24.89 35.10
CA ALA A 127 -11.68 -24.57 33.72
C ALA A 127 -10.92 -25.72 33.02
N SER A 128 -10.95 -25.74 31.69
CA SER A 128 -10.18 -26.71 30.93
C SER A 128 -8.67 -26.52 31.10
N MET A 129 -7.94 -27.63 31.17
CA MET A 129 -6.47 -27.62 31.20
C MET A 129 -5.84 -27.27 29.86
N HIS A 130 -6.64 -27.15 28.79
CA HIS A 130 -6.17 -26.85 27.45
C HIS A 130 -5.32 -25.57 27.39
N VAL A 131 -5.78 -24.48 28.00
CA VAL A 131 -5.01 -23.22 28.08
C VAL A 131 -3.68 -23.41 28.80
N VAL A 132 -3.69 -24.12 29.93
CA VAL A 132 -2.50 -24.34 30.75
C VAL A 132 -1.43 -25.12 29.98
N HIS A 133 -1.82 -26.21 29.30
CA HIS A 133 -0.92 -26.99 28.47
C HIS A 133 -0.33 -26.13 27.33
N GLY A 134 -1.17 -25.32 26.68
CA GLY A 134 -0.70 -24.44 25.61
C GLY A 134 0.25 -23.32 26.08
N GLU A 135 0.05 -22.74 27.27
CA GLU A 135 0.98 -21.76 27.86
C GLU A 135 2.30 -22.41 28.25
N ARG A 136 2.24 -23.61 28.85
CA ARG A 136 3.44 -24.39 29.20
C ARG A 136 4.25 -24.80 27.98
N ALA A 137 3.61 -25.17 26.87
CA ALA A 137 4.31 -25.43 25.63
C ALA A 137 5.06 -24.18 25.11
N SER A 138 4.41 -23.01 25.20
CA SER A 138 4.99 -21.75 24.74
C SER A 138 6.19 -21.33 25.60
N VAL A 139 6.03 -21.38 26.92
CA VAL A 139 7.10 -21.13 27.90
C VAL A 139 8.21 -22.17 27.74
N ALA A 140 7.85 -23.46 27.70
CA ALA A 140 8.54 -24.62 27.14
C ALA A 140 9.69 -24.29 26.19
N GLY A 141 9.29 -23.77 25.04
CA GLY A 141 10.23 -23.40 24.00
C GLY A 141 11.09 -22.17 24.30
N LEU A 142 10.60 -21.20 25.08
CA LEU A 142 11.40 -20.02 25.49
C LEU A 142 12.48 -20.35 26.53
N LEU A 143 12.29 -21.36 27.39
CA LEU A 143 13.37 -21.93 28.21
C LEU A 143 14.18 -23.03 27.51
N GLY A 144 13.93 -23.30 26.23
CA GLY A 144 14.69 -24.27 25.44
C GLY A 144 14.50 -25.73 25.88
N LEU A 145 13.32 -26.07 26.40
CA LEU A 145 12.96 -27.43 26.83
C LEU A 145 12.04 -28.04 25.77
N GLU A 146 12.64 -28.44 24.65
CA GLU A 146 11.90 -28.86 23.45
C GLU A 146 11.05 -30.13 23.66
N GLU A 147 11.57 -31.11 24.40
CA GLU A 147 10.83 -32.35 24.73
C GLU A 147 9.58 -32.03 25.57
N GLU A 148 9.72 -31.22 26.61
CA GLU A 148 8.59 -30.77 27.44
C GLU A 148 7.57 -29.97 26.62
N ALA A 149 8.03 -29.09 25.72
CA ALA A 149 7.14 -28.36 24.83
C ALA A 149 6.35 -29.29 23.89
N ALA A 150 6.97 -30.36 23.39
CA ALA A 150 6.29 -31.35 22.56
C ALA A 150 5.23 -32.15 23.34
N GLU A 151 5.56 -32.55 24.58
CA GLU A 151 4.64 -33.25 25.49
C GLU A 151 3.43 -32.37 25.85
N GLU A 152 3.66 -31.10 26.19
CA GLU A 152 2.61 -30.14 26.52
C GLU A 152 1.73 -29.81 25.31
N LEU A 153 2.29 -29.76 24.09
CA LEU A 153 1.48 -29.64 22.86
C LEU A 153 0.64 -30.88 22.58
N ALA A 154 1.15 -32.08 22.88
CA ALA A 154 0.35 -33.31 22.77
C ALA A 154 -0.80 -33.32 23.77
N ALA A 155 -0.55 -32.89 25.02
CA ALA A 155 -1.58 -32.73 26.03
C ALA A 155 -2.61 -31.66 25.67
N TRP A 156 -2.17 -30.55 25.09
CA TRP A 156 -3.03 -29.48 24.57
C TRP A 156 -3.99 -30.01 23.49
N ARG A 157 -3.49 -30.73 22.47
CA ARG A 157 -4.34 -31.37 21.44
C ARG A 157 -5.34 -32.37 22.04
N ALA A 158 -4.91 -33.10 23.07
CA ALA A 158 -5.72 -34.12 23.74
C ALA A 158 -6.71 -33.57 24.79
N THR A 159 -6.77 -32.25 24.98
CA THR A 159 -7.68 -31.60 25.95
C THR A 159 -8.71 -30.74 25.22
N HIS A 160 -9.98 -30.82 25.64
CA HIS A 160 -11.07 -30.03 25.05
C HIS A 160 -10.88 -28.52 25.27
N ARG A 161 -11.31 -27.71 24.30
CA ARG A 161 -11.35 -26.25 24.43
C ARG A 161 -12.53 -25.81 25.30
N ASP A 162 -12.38 -24.68 25.99
CA ASP A 162 -13.44 -23.98 26.70
C ASP A 162 -13.43 -22.48 26.32
N GLU A 163 -14.24 -21.67 27.00
CA GLU A 163 -14.32 -20.22 26.76
C GLU A 163 -13.04 -19.43 27.12
N ASN A 164 -12.05 -20.06 27.76
CA ASN A 164 -10.78 -19.43 28.14
C ASN A 164 -9.69 -19.63 27.07
N ALA A 165 -9.92 -20.53 26.10
CA ALA A 165 -9.03 -20.76 24.97
C ALA A 165 -8.98 -19.56 24.03
N ASP A 166 -7.85 -19.37 23.35
CA ASP A 166 -7.77 -18.41 22.25
C ASP A 166 -8.73 -18.85 21.12
N CYS A 167 -9.08 -17.92 20.23
CA CYS A 167 -9.98 -18.25 19.12
C CYS A 167 -9.37 -19.32 18.19
N GLU A 168 -10.22 -19.97 17.38
CA GLU A 168 -9.83 -21.13 16.55
C GLU A 168 -8.70 -20.86 15.55
N GLY A 169 -8.52 -19.61 15.12
CA GLY A 169 -7.40 -19.22 14.27
C GLY A 169 -6.11 -18.89 15.03
N CYS A 170 -6.20 -18.40 16.27
CA CYS A 170 -5.03 -17.98 17.06
C CYS A 170 -4.46 -19.12 17.90
N ASP A 171 -5.33 -19.99 18.42
CA ASP A 171 -4.96 -21.07 19.32
C ASP A 171 -3.92 -22.05 18.71
N PRO A 172 -4.01 -22.43 17.41
CA PRO A 172 -3.00 -23.24 16.73
C PRO A 172 -1.61 -22.61 16.59
N MET A 173 -1.48 -21.29 16.77
CA MET A 173 -0.23 -20.56 16.53
C MET A 173 0.92 -21.09 17.40
N ARG A 174 0.62 -21.61 18.60
CA ARG A 174 1.61 -22.24 19.49
C ARG A 174 2.29 -23.47 18.86
N GLN A 175 1.52 -24.28 18.12
CA GLN A 175 2.03 -25.43 17.38
C GLN A 175 2.80 -24.98 16.14
N VAL A 176 2.33 -23.95 15.43
CA VAL A 176 3.08 -23.37 14.30
C VAL A 176 4.44 -22.82 14.77
N ALA A 177 4.49 -22.13 15.92
CA ALA A 177 5.73 -21.57 16.47
C ALA A 177 6.71 -22.66 16.93
N PHE A 178 6.21 -23.74 17.51
CA PHE A 178 7.02 -24.91 17.84
C PHE A 178 7.58 -25.59 16.58
N ALA A 179 6.73 -25.84 15.59
CA ALA A 179 7.12 -26.45 14.32
C ALA A 179 8.12 -25.57 13.54
N TYR A 180 7.96 -24.24 13.58
CA TYR A 180 8.91 -23.29 13.01
C TYR A 180 10.31 -23.40 13.67
N ARG A 181 10.40 -23.47 15.00
CA ARG A 181 11.68 -23.57 15.72
C ARG A 181 12.39 -24.91 15.52
N THR A 182 11.61 -25.98 15.45
CA THR A 182 12.09 -27.35 15.25
C THR A 182 12.26 -27.71 13.77
N GLU A 183 11.99 -26.77 12.86
CA GLU A 183 12.09 -26.93 11.41
C GLU A 183 11.17 -28.03 10.84
N ALA A 184 10.07 -28.33 11.54
CA ALA A 184 9.01 -29.23 11.10
C ALA A 184 8.07 -28.51 10.11
N TRP A 185 8.60 -28.15 8.93
CA TRP A 185 7.96 -27.24 7.98
C TRP A 185 6.56 -27.69 7.54
N GLU A 186 6.38 -28.96 7.19
CA GLU A 186 5.06 -29.48 6.78
C GLU A 186 4.04 -29.43 7.91
N LEU A 187 4.45 -29.71 9.15
CA LEU A 187 3.55 -29.59 10.30
C LEU A 187 3.15 -28.12 10.52
N ALA A 188 4.08 -27.18 10.40
CA ALA A 188 3.79 -25.75 10.50
C ALA A 188 2.78 -25.32 9.44
N VAL A 189 2.97 -25.72 8.18
CA VAL A 189 2.04 -25.42 7.08
C VAL A 189 0.68 -26.07 7.33
N ALA A 190 0.62 -27.38 7.58
CA ALA A 190 -0.63 -28.11 7.86
C ALA A 190 -1.43 -27.51 9.02
N THR A 191 -0.76 -27.02 10.06
CA THR A 191 -1.41 -26.35 11.19
C THR A 191 -1.96 -24.97 10.82
N ALA A 192 -1.30 -24.26 9.90
CA ALA A 192 -1.69 -22.93 9.44
C ALA A 192 -2.76 -22.94 8.34
N VAL A 193 -3.02 -24.08 7.68
CA VAL A 193 -3.96 -24.19 6.53
C VAL A 193 -5.31 -23.52 6.79
N PRO A 194 -6.01 -23.75 7.91
CA PRO A 194 -7.31 -23.12 8.13
C PRO A 194 -7.26 -21.58 8.09
N VAL A 195 -6.15 -20.99 8.56
CA VAL A 195 -5.93 -19.54 8.52
C VAL A 195 -5.50 -19.07 7.12
N LEU A 196 -4.65 -19.84 6.43
CA LEU A 196 -4.19 -19.52 5.08
C LEU A 196 -5.33 -19.57 4.05
N THR A 197 -6.30 -20.49 4.22
CA THR A 197 -7.47 -20.62 3.34
C THR A 197 -8.67 -19.77 3.77
N GLY A 198 -8.56 -19.03 4.89
CA GLY A 198 -9.68 -18.24 5.43
C GLY A 198 -10.84 -19.09 5.97
N ALA A 199 -10.62 -20.37 6.27
CA ALA A 199 -11.65 -21.28 6.80
C ALA A 199 -12.05 -20.94 8.25
N VAL A 200 -11.18 -20.22 8.98
CA VAL A 200 -11.46 -19.70 10.32
C VAL A 200 -11.57 -18.18 10.29
N SER A 201 -12.69 -17.63 10.77
CA SER A 201 -12.86 -16.19 10.92
C SER A 201 -12.27 -15.72 12.24
N CYS A 202 -11.21 -14.91 12.17
CA CYS A 202 -10.66 -14.19 13.33
C CYS A 202 -10.48 -12.72 12.94
N SER A 203 -11.08 -11.81 13.70
CA SER A 203 -10.93 -10.36 13.51
C SER A 203 -9.61 -9.81 14.06
N VAL A 204 -8.84 -10.60 14.81
CA VAL A 204 -7.72 -10.10 15.62
C VAL A 204 -6.33 -10.53 15.13
N GLN A 205 -6.09 -11.79 14.71
CA GLN A 205 -4.72 -12.27 14.39
C GLN A 205 -4.51 -13.29 13.25
N PRO A 206 -5.29 -13.37 12.16
CA PRO A 206 -4.90 -14.23 11.02
C PRO A 206 -3.51 -13.87 10.49
N GLN A 207 -3.10 -12.60 10.59
CA GLN A 207 -1.84 -12.08 10.05
C GLN A 207 -0.60 -12.62 10.77
N THR A 208 -0.64 -12.84 12.09
CA THR A 208 0.53 -13.35 12.84
C THR A 208 0.84 -14.79 12.44
N THR A 209 -0.18 -15.63 12.32
CA THR A 209 -0.03 -17.02 11.83
C THR A 209 0.45 -17.04 10.37
N GLN A 210 -0.10 -16.18 9.50
CA GLN A 210 0.38 -16.02 8.12
C GLN A 210 1.86 -15.63 8.06
N SER A 211 2.27 -14.64 8.87
CA SER A 211 3.66 -14.17 8.96
C SER A 211 4.60 -15.29 9.40
N LEU A 212 4.20 -16.07 10.40
CA LEU A 212 4.97 -17.19 10.93
C LEU A 212 5.08 -18.37 9.95
N ALA A 213 4.08 -18.53 9.07
CA ALA A 213 4.03 -19.58 8.05
C ALA A 213 4.89 -19.27 6.80
N LEU A 214 5.35 -18.03 6.60
CA LEU A 214 6.10 -17.62 5.40
C LEU A 214 7.33 -18.50 5.13
N LEU A 215 8.19 -18.68 6.13
CA LEU A 215 9.40 -19.49 6.00
C LEU A 215 9.07 -20.98 5.87
N PRO A 216 8.15 -21.58 6.65
CA PRO A 216 7.65 -22.94 6.39
C PRO A 216 7.13 -23.17 4.98
N LEU A 217 6.34 -22.24 4.42
CA LEU A 217 5.84 -22.31 3.04
C LEU A 217 7.00 -22.31 2.04
N LEU A 218 7.96 -21.39 2.20
CA LEU A 218 9.15 -21.33 1.36
C LEU A 218 9.99 -22.62 1.45
N ALA A 219 10.26 -23.09 2.68
CA ALA A 219 11.09 -24.26 2.93
C ALA A 219 10.45 -25.59 2.50
N SER A 220 9.13 -25.63 2.37
CA SER A 220 8.37 -26.77 1.84
C SER A 220 8.10 -26.69 0.33
N GLY A 221 8.70 -25.71 -0.37
CA GLY A 221 8.58 -25.59 -1.82
C GLY A 221 7.26 -24.98 -2.30
N ARG A 222 6.65 -24.11 -1.49
CA ARG A 222 5.41 -23.37 -1.80
C ARG A 222 5.64 -21.85 -1.87
N PRO A 223 6.53 -21.37 -2.76
CA PRO A 223 6.90 -19.96 -2.83
C PRO A 223 5.75 -19.03 -3.25
N ARG A 224 4.79 -19.48 -4.08
CA ARG A 224 3.64 -18.63 -4.45
C ARG A 224 2.71 -18.43 -3.26
N ALA A 225 2.39 -19.51 -2.53
CA ALA A 225 1.61 -19.40 -1.30
C ALA A 225 2.31 -18.51 -0.25
N ALA A 226 3.65 -18.57 -0.16
CA ALA A 226 4.42 -17.68 0.70
C ALA A 226 4.34 -16.21 0.26
N TRP A 227 4.37 -15.93 -1.05
CA TRP A 227 4.21 -14.59 -1.60
C TRP A 227 2.81 -14.02 -1.37
N GLU A 228 1.77 -14.81 -1.60
CA GLU A 228 0.39 -14.43 -1.31
C GLU A 228 0.19 -14.11 0.19
N ALA A 229 0.68 -14.99 1.07
CA ALA A 229 0.65 -14.76 2.50
C ALA A 229 1.42 -13.49 2.89
N HIS A 230 2.59 -13.24 2.29
CA HIS A 230 3.40 -12.05 2.53
C HIS A 230 2.64 -10.77 2.20
N LEU A 231 2.04 -10.68 1.01
CA LEU A 231 1.35 -9.47 0.56
C LEU A 231 0.14 -9.16 1.46
N ARG A 232 -0.68 -10.17 1.77
CA ARG A 232 -1.86 -9.99 2.63
C ARG A 232 -1.48 -9.63 4.06
N SER A 233 -0.58 -10.39 4.68
CA SER A 233 -0.26 -10.15 6.08
C SER A 233 0.56 -8.88 6.29
N TYR A 234 1.51 -8.55 5.40
CA TYR A 234 2.34 -7.33 5.55
C TYR A 234 1.48 -6.07 5.50
N ARG A 235 0.52 -6.02 4.57
CA ARG A 235 -0.32 -4.85 4.31
C ARG A 235 -1.15 -4.44 5.53
N GLU A 236 -1.64 -5.42 6.28
CA GLU A 236 -2.36 -5.23 7.54
C GLU A 236 -1.44 -4.82 8.70
N ILE A 237 -0.25 -5.45 8.82
CA ILE A 237 0.60 -5.26 10.01
C ILE A 237 1.52 -4.04 9.96
N ARG A 238 1.74 -3.46 8.77
CA ARG A 238 2.73 -2.39 8.52
C ARG A 238 2.48 -1.07 9.26
N ARG A 239 1.37 -0.94 10.00
CA ARG A 239 0.95 0.30 10.67
C ARG A 239 1.03 0.25 12.20
N SER A 240 1.18 -0.94 12.79
CA SER A 240 1.18 -1.12 14.25
C SER A 240 2.50 -1.67 14.78
N PRO A 241 3.21 -0.93 15.68
CA PRO A 241 4.41 -1.42 16.35
C PRO A 241 4.24 -2.76 17.11
N LYS A 242 3.00 -3.10 17.51
CA LYS A 242 2.66 -4.39 18.12
C LYS A 242 2.99 -5.59 17.23
N ALA A 243 3.06 -5.38 15.91
CA ALA A 243 3.35 -6.43 14.94
C ALA A 243 4.85 -6.61 14.65
N LEU A 244 5.75 -6.06 15.46
CA LEU A 244 7.20 -6.12 15.24
C LEU A 244 7.73 -7.56 15.11
N ILE A 245 7.15 -8.53 15.83
CA ILE A 245 7.52 -9.94 15.67
C ILE A 245 7.08 -10.51 14.32
N SER A 246 5.88 -10.15 13.85
CA SER A 246 5.38 -10.54 12.54
C SER A 246 6.28 -9.98 11.44
N LEU A 247 6.63 -8.69 11.53
CA LEU A 247 7.60 -8.05 10.63
C LEU A 247 8.95 -8.77 10.58
N ALA A 248 9.42 -9.31 11.70
CA ALA A 248 10.66 -10.08 11.72
C ALA A 248 10.60 -11.32 10.80
N TYR A 249 9.46 -12.01 10.77
CA TYR A 249 9.27 -13.15 9.86
C TYR A 249 9.18 -12.71 8.40
N HIS A 250 8.56 -11.56 8.11
CA HIS A 250 8.56 -10.98 6.76
C HIS A 250 9.98 -10.63 6.29
N LEU A 251 10.79 -9.99 7.14
CA LEU A 251 12.16 -9.63 6.80
C LEU A 251 13.05 -10.87 6.58
N GLU A 252 12.88 -11.90 7.42
CA GLU A 252 13.54 -13.19 7.23
C GLU A 252 13.13 -13.84 5.90
N TYR A 253 11.83 -13.89 5.59
CA TYR A 253 11.32 -14.41 4.33
C TYR A 253 11.91 -13.66 3.12
N LEU A 254 11.83 -12.32 3.12
CA LEU A 254 12.32 -11.48 2.01
C LEU A 254 13.83 -11.66 1.79
N ALA A 255 14.61 -11.74 2.87
CA ALA A 255 16.03 -12.04 2.76
C ALA A 255 16.26 -13.44 2.15
N LEU A 256 15.55 -14.45 2.61
CA LEU A 256 15.78 -15.83 2.20
C LEU A 256 15.22 -16.16 0.81
N VAL A 257 14.26 -15.41 0.29
CA VAL A 257 13.79 -15.50 -1.11
C VAL A 257 14.60 -14.60 -2.06
N GLY A 258 15.55 -13.81 -1.54
CA GLY A 258 16.43 -12.95 -2.34
C GLY A 258 15.86 -11.59 -2.74
N ARG A 259 14.74 -11.15 -2.13
CA ARG A 259 14.11 -9.84 -2.37
C ARG A 259 14.74 -8.74 -1.52
N VAL A 260 16.01 -8.45 -1.80
CA VAL A 260 16.84 -7.53 -1.01
C VAL A 260 16.29 -6.10 -0.98
N ASP A 261 15.82 -5.58 -2.13
CA ASP A 261 15.31 -4.20 -2.21
C ASP A 261 14.07 -3.99 -1.36
N ARG A 262 13.07 -4.88 -1.51
CA ARG A 262 11.85 -4.85 -0.67
C ARG A 262 12.20 -5.07 0.80
N GLY A 263 13.12 -5.98 1.10
CA GLY A 263 13.62 -6.20 2.45
C GLY A 263 14.22 -4.93 3.08
N LEU A 264 15.07 -4.21 2.35
CA LEU A 264 15.68 -2.96 2.82
C LEU A 264 14.66 -1.83 2.98
N GLU A 265 13.67 -1.75 2.09
CA GLU A 265 12.57 -0.78 2.20
C GLU A 265 11.77 -1.00 3.49
N ILE A 266 11.29 -2.22 3.73
CA ILE A 266 10.53 -2.58 4.94
C ILE A 266 11.39 -2.39 6.19
N LEU A 267 12.67 -2.79 6.14
CA LEU A 267 13.61 -2.56 7.23
C LEU A 267 13.71 -1.08 7.57
N ARG A 268 13.98 -0.22 6.57
CA ARG A 268 14.14 1.23 6.77
C ARG A 268 12.88 1.88 7.33
N ARG A 269 11.70 1.45 6.86
CA ARG A 269 10.40 1.95 7.33
C ARG A 269 10.18 1.68 8.82
N HIS A 270 10.58 0.50 9.30
CA HIS A 270 10.21 0.01 10.65
C HIS A 270 11.34 -0.01 11.67
N LEU A 271 12.54 0.48 11.33
CA LEU A 271 13.69 0.52 12.24
C LEU A 271 13.42 1.25 13.56
N SER A 272 12.63 2.33 13.51
CA SER A 272 12.25 3.12 14.69
C SER A 272 11.44 2.32 15.71
N TRP A 273 10.80 1.21 15.30
CA TRP A 273 9.99 0.36 16.17
C TRP A 273 10.82 -0.52 17.11
N LEU A 274 12.15 -0.66 16.88
CA LEU A 274 13.03 -1.39 17.81
C LEU A 274 12.97 -0.85 19.23
N ALA A 275 12.82 0.47 19.40
CA ALA A 275 12.68 1.12 20.71
C ALA A 275 11.31 0.84 21.38
N GLN A 276 10.36 0.29 20.62
CA GLN A 276 8.98 0.01 21.05
C GLN A 276 8.70 -1.49 21.18
N ALA A 277 9.73 -2.35 21.14
CA ALA A 277 9.53 -3.80 21.28
C ALA A 277 8.80 -4.13 22.61
N GLU A 278 7.72 -4.92 22.54
CA GLU A 278 6.93 -5.30 23.72
C GLU A 278 7.66 -6.26 24.69
N SER A 279 8.64 -7.01 24.19
CA SER A 279 9.40 -7.98 24.97
C SER A 279 10.82 -8.15 24.42
N ALA A 280 11.69 -8.74 25.24
CA ALA A 280 13.06 -9.08 24.82
C ALA A 280 13.08 -10.12 23.69
N TYR A 281 12.13 -11.06 23.67
CA TYR A 281 12.02 -12.06 22.59
C TYR A 281 11.60 -11.43 21.25
N VAL A 282 10.68 -10.45 21.29
CA VAL A 282 10.29 -9.67 20.10
C VAL A 282 11.47 -8.87 19.56
N LEU A 283 12.21 -8.18 20.45
CA LEU A 283 13.43 -7.47 20.05
C LEU A 283 14.47 -8.41 19.41
N LEU A 284 14.70 -9.58 20.01
CA LEU A 284 15.61 -10.59 19.47
C LEU A 284 15.18 -11.05 18.06
N SER A 285 13.87 -11.30 17.87
CA SER A 285 13.31 -11.71 16.58
C SER A 285 13.49 -10.62 15.53
N ALA A 286 13.18 -9.36 15.86
CA ALA A 286 13.38 -8.22 14.97
C ALA A 286 14.85 -8.06 14.55
N LEU A 287 15.78 -8.13 15.50
CA LEU A 287 17.22 -8.06 15.21
C LEU A 287 17.67 -9.21 14.29
N ARG A 288 17.13 -10.42 14.45
CA ARG A 288 17.40 -11.56 13.56
C ARG A 288 16.94 -11.29 12.12
N GLY A 289 15.67 -10.92 11.94
CA GLY A 289 15.10 -10.64 10.61
C GLY A 289 15.83 -9.50 9.89
N MET A 290 16.09 -8.40 10.60
CA MET A 290 16.84 -7.26 10.05
C MET A 290 18.28 -7.62 9.69
N SER A 291 18.96 -8.43 10.51
CA SER A 291 20.33 -8.88 10.22
C SER A 291 20.41 -9.72 8.94
N LEU A 292 19.39 -10.54 8.65
CA LEU A 292 19.33 -11.33 7.42
C LEU A 292 19.20 -10.45 6.17
N VAL A 293 18.33 -9.44 6.20
CA VAL A 293 18.20 -8.47 5.09
C VAL A 293 19.52 -7.74 4.85
N LEU A 294 20.17 -7.25 5.91
CA LEU A 294 21.44 -6.52 5.79
C LEU A 294 22.57 -7.43 5.28
N ARG A 295 22.59 -8.70 5.68
CA ARG A 295 23.52 -9.72 5.16
C ARG A 295 23.34 -9.91 3.66
N GLU A 296 22.10 -10.06 3.19
CA GLU A 296 21.84 -10.23 1.75
C GLU A 296 22.12 -8.95 0.95
N ALA A 297 21.89 -7.78 1.53
CA ALA A 297 22.31 -6.51 0.93
C ALA A 297 23.85 -6.40 0.81
N GLU A 298 24.60 -6.81 1.83
CA GLU A 298 26.06 -6.87 1.78
C GLU A 298 26.54 -7.86 0.68
N ARG A 299 25.92 -9.04 0.59
CA ARG A 299 26.21 -10.04 -0.46
C ARG A 299 25.88 -9.54 -1.87
N ALA A 300 24.85 -8.71 -2.01
CA ALA A 300 24.51 -8.02 -3.24
C ALA A 300 25.46 -6.85 -3.58
N GLY A 301 26.52 -6.62 -2.79
CA GLY A 301 27.52 -5.60 -3.04
C GLY A 301 27.18 -4.20 -2.52
N ARG A 302 26.14 -4.07 -1.69
CA ARG A 302 25.68 -2.78 -1.14
C ARG A 302 26.26 -2.45 0.23
N GLY A 303 27.25 -3.19 0.71
CA GLY A 303 27.79 -3.06 2.06
C GLY A 303 28.27 -1.65 2.44
N GLU A 304 28.88 -0.94 1.48
CA GLU A 304 29.38 0.44 1.65
C GLU A 304 28.31 1.53 1.48
N GLU A 305 27.09 1.17 1.08
CA GLU A 305 25.97 2.11 1.02
C GLU A 305 25.59 2.55 2.44
N ALA A 306 25.30 3.85 2.62
CA ALA A 306 24.73 4.32 3.88
C ALA A 306 23.31 3.74 4.08
N LEU A 307 22.96 3.37 5.32
CA LEU A 307 21.62 2.85 5.62
C LEU A 307 20.52 3.84 5.24
N GLY A 308 20.81 5.15 5.38
CA GLY A 308 19.93 6.26 5.01
C GLY A 308 18.92 6.64 6.09
N VAL A 309 18.83 5.87 7.18
CA VAL A 309 17.93 6.12 8.31
C VAL A 309 18.65 5.80 9.63
N GLU A 310 18.30 6.50 10.70
CA GLU A 310 18.88 6.28 12.03
C GLU A 310 18.36 4.96 12.64
N VAL A 311 19.24 4.22 13.32
CA VAL A 311 18.83 3.13 14.21
C VAL A 311 18.60 3.74 15.59
N PRO A 312 17.40 3.63 16.17
CA PRO A 312 17.10 4.28 17.44
C PRO A 312 17.94 3.70 18.59
N SER A 313 18.23 4.53 19.58
CA SER A 313 18.71 4.04 20.87
C SER A 313 17.56 3.45 21.68
N ALA A 314 17.84 2.41 22.46
CA ALA A 314 16.86 1.77 23.33
C ALA A 314 17.54 1.01 24.48
N ASP A 315 16.97 1.06 25.68
CA ASP A 315 17.59 0.43 26.87
C ASP A 315 16.67 -0.51 27.65
N LEU A 316 15.37 -0.56 27.33
CA LEU A 316 14.35 -1.28 28.11
C LEU A 316 14.70 -2.78 28.27
N TRP A 317 14.94 -3.44 27.14
CA TRP A 317 15.25 -4.87 27.10
C TRP A 317 16.75 -5.13 27.09
N TYR A 318 17.48 -4.39 26.26
CA TYR A 318 18.93 -4.51 26.07
C TYR A 318 19.51 -3.16 25.64
N PRO A 319 20.72 -2.77 26.08
CA PRO A 319 21.34 -1.52 25.66
C PRO A 319 21.68 -1.50 24.16
N LEU A 320 20.94 -0.70 23.41
CA LEU A 320 21.13 -0.38 22.01
C LEU A 320 21.58 1.08 21.92
N PRO A 321 22.86 1.36 21.63
CA PRO A 321 23.39 2.73 21.63
C PRO A 321 22.88 3.60 20.47
N GLY A 322 22.13 3.03 19.52
CA GLY A 322 21.71 3.70 18.28
C GLY A 322 22.86 3.82 17.26
N LEU A 323 22.51 4.14 16.01
CA LEU A 323 23.47 4.35 14.90
C LEU A 323 22.97 5.47 13.99
N GLU A 324 23.88 6.35 13.55
CA GLU A 324 23.55 7.45 12.64
C GLU A 324 23.13 6.95 11.25
N ALA A 325 22.31 7.74 10.54
CA ALA A 325 21.83 7.42 9.18
C ALA A 325 22.95 7.26 8.13
N SER A 326 24.10 7.88 8.37
CA SER A 326 25.30 7.79 7.55
C SER A 326 26.05 6.45 7.69
N THR A 327 25.67 5.62 8.67
CA THR A 327 26.33 4.34 8.93
C THR A 327 26.12 3.37 7.78
N THR A 328 27.20 2.76 7.30
CA THR A 328 27.20 1.79 6.20
C THR A 328 26.40 0.52 6.54
N ILE A 329 25.73 -0.09 5.57
CA ILE A 329 24.98 -1.34 5.71
C ILE A 329 25.82 -2.44 6.40
N SER A 330 27.08 -2.64 5.99
CA SER A 330 27.98 -3.64 6.60
C SER A 330 28.22 -3.41 8.09
N ARG A 331 28.35 -2.15 8.51
CA ARG A 331 28.54 -1.79 9.93
C ARG A 331 27.27 -2.04 10.74
N VAL A 332 26.11 -1.67 10.19
CA VAL A 332 24.80 -1.90 10.84
C VAL A 332 24.56 -3.41 11.00
N TYR A 333 24.85 -4.20 9.96
CA TYR A 333 24.78 -5.65 10.00
C TYR A 333 25.60 -6.25 11.15
N ALA A 334 26.87 -5.84 11.27
CA ALA A 334 27.76 -6.33 12.31
C ALA A 334 27.25 -5.98 13.73
N GLU A 335 26.78 -4.76 13.96
CA GLU A 335 26.27 -4.31 15.25
C GLU A 335 24.95 -5.00 15.63
N MET A 336 23.98 -5.06 14.71
CA MET A 336 22.69 -5.72 14.93
C MET A 336 22.84 -7.21 15.24
N THR A 337 23.68 -7.90 14.48
CA THR A 337 23.99 -9.30 14.72
C THR A 337 24.68 -9.49 16.08
N GLY A 338 25.57 -8.56 16.45
CA GLY A 338 26.20 -8.52 17.76
C GLY A 338 25.21 -8.33 18.92
N TRP A 339 24.23 -7.42 18.77
CA TRP A 339 23.17 -7.22 19.76
C TRP A 339 22.27 -8.44 19.89
N ALA A 340 21.86 -9.05 18.77
CA ALA A 340 21.06 -10.28 18.76
C ALA A 340 21.75 -11.40 19.54
N ARG A 341 23.04 -11.64 19.27
CA ARG A 341 23.84 -12.66 19.97
C ARG A 341 23.93 -12.44 21.48
N ARG A 342 24.16 -11.19 21.90
CA ARG A 342 24.26 -10.85 23.33
C ARG A 342 22.91 -10.95 24.04
N LEU A 343 21.82 -10.63 23.36
CA LEU A 343 20.47 -10.78 23.90
C LEU A 343 20.07 -12.26 24.00
N ALA A 344 20.37 -13.08 22.98
CA ALA A 344 20.19 -14.53 23.03
C ALA A 344 20.96 -15.16 24.20
N GLN A 345 22.20 -14.73 24.43
CA GLN A 345 23.01 -15.18 25.57
C GLN A 345 22.35 -14.89 26.93
N GLN A 346 21.58 -13.79 27.08
CA GLN A 346 20.86 -13.52 28.33
C GLN A 346 19.77 -14.56 28.61
N PHE A 347 19.05 -15.00 27.57
CA PHE A 347 18.09 -16.09 27.69
C PHE A 347 18.79 -17.39 28.07
N ASP A 348 19.88 -17.74 27.38
CA ASP A 348 20.65 -18.96 27.63
C ASP A 348 21.17 -19.03 29.08
N VAL A 349 21.72 -17.93 29.60
CA VAL A 349 22.15 -17.83 31.00
C VAL A 349 20.98 -18.04 31.96
N ARG A 350 19.80 -17.49 31.66
CA ARG A 350 18.59 -17.65 32.46
C ARG A 350 17.98 -19.05 32.35
N ASN A 351 18.18 -19.74 31.22
CA ASN A 351 17.63 -21.06 30.93
C ASN A 351 18.51 -22.20 31.44
N GLY A 352 19.83 -21.99 31.43
CA GLY A 352 20.85 -22.99 31.71
C GLY A 352 21.20 -23.89 30.51
N ASN A 353 20.91 -23.45 29.28
CA ASN A 353 21.18 -24.16 28.01
C ASN A 353 21.58 -23.15 26.91
N SER A 354 21.92 -23.63 25.71
CA SER A 354 22.32 -22.80 24.54
C SER A 354 21.24 -22.67 23.46
N THR A 355 20.03 -23.17 23.72
CA THR A 355 19.00 -23.38 22.69
C THR A 355 18.62 -22.10 21.95
N ILE A 356 18.59 -20.94 22.62
CA ILE A 356 18.21 -19.67 21.98
C ILE A 356 19.33 -19.16 21.08
N SER A 357 20.59 -19.22 21.52
CA SER A 357 21.73 -18.86 20.66
C SER A 357 21.90 -19.85 19.49
N ASP A 358 21.71 -21.15 19.72
CA ASP A 358 21.82 -22.16 18.67
C ASP A 358 20.72 -21.97 17.60
N HIS A 359 19.49 -21.63 18.01
CA HIS A 359 18.41 -21.26 17.09
C HIS A 359 18.75 -19.98 16.31
N LEU A 360 19.24 -18.93 17.00
CA LEU A 360 19.65 -17.68 16.35
C LEU A 360 20.73 -17.93 15.29
N GLU A 361 21.80 -18.66 15.61
CA GLU A 361 22.89 -18.92 14.66
C GLU A 361 22.39 -19.76 13.49
N ARG A 362 21.55 -20.79 13.71
CA ARG A 362 20.93 -21.57 12.62
C ARG A 362 20.16 -20.68 11.65
N SER A 363 19.37 -19.75 12.14
CA SER A 363 18.68 -18.77 11.28
C SER A 363 19.67 -17.84 10.56
N LEU A 364 20.64 -17.26 11.27
CA LEU A 364 21.58 -16.27 10.70
C LEU A 364 22.52 -16.86 9.64
N VAL A 365 22.78 -18.16 9.64
CA VAL A 365 23.62 -18.82 8.61
C VAL A 365 22.82 -19.43 7.46
N ARG A 366 21.49 -19.48 7.56
CA ARG A 366 20.62 -20.09 6.54
C ARG A 366 20.83 -19.42 5.18
N ALA A 367 21.12 -20.22 4.16
CA ALA A 367 21.29 -19.74 2.79
C ALA A 367 19.95 -19.30 2.20
N ALA A 368 19.99 -18.37 1.23
CA ALA A 368 18.82 -18.05 0.42
C ALA A 368 18.39 -19.30 -0.37
N PHE A 369 17.09 -19.42 -0.64
CA PHE A 369 16.52 -20.52 -1.41
C PHE A 369 16.67 -20.23 -2.91
N ASP A 370 17.17 -21.20 -3.68
CA ASP A 370 17.35 -21.08 -5.14
C ASP A 370 16.03 -21.09 -5.93
N ALA A 371 14.87 -21.25 -5.27
CA ALA A 371 13.59 -21.65 -5.86
C ALA A 371 12.50 -20.56 -5.84
N ALA A 372 12.85 -19.29 -6.04
CA ALA A 372 11.83 -18.29 -6.33
C ALA A 372 11.35 -18.46 -7.79
N PRO A 373 10.03 -18.55 -8.06
CA PRO A 373 9.47 -18.19 -9.36
C PRO A 373 10.03 -16.81 -9.72
N GLY A 374 10.58 -16.68 -10.93
CA GLY A 374 11.23 -15.45 -11.41
C GLY A 374 12.74 -15.28 -11.14
N ALA A 375 13.41 -16.30 -10.58
CA ALA A 375 14.88 -16.36 -10.58
C ALA A 375 15.49 -16.64 -11.98
N VAL A 376 14.66 -16.73 -13.03
CA VAL A 376 15.11 -16.89 -14.41
C VAL A 376 15.52 -15.52 -14.94
N HIS A 377 16.71 -15.04 -14.54
CA HIS A 377 17.59 -14.12 -15.28
C HIS A 377 18.67 -13.47 -14.40
N GLY A 378 19.10 -14.06 -13.27
CA GLY A 378 20.37 -13.68 -12.60
C GLY A 378 20.55 -12.20 -12.20
N LEU A 379 19.49 -11.38 -12.29
CA LEU A 379 19.47 -9.94 -12.00
C LEU A 379 18.45 -9.60 -10.91
N GLY A 380 17.53 -10.53 -10.56
CA GLY A 380 16.63 -10.39 -9.41
C GLY A 380 15.54 -9.32 -9.53
N VAL A 381 15.13 -8.95 -10.76
CA VAL A 381 14.21 -7.84 -11.02
C VAL A 381 13.02 -8.26 -11.89
N GLU A 382 12.28 -9.28 -11.46
CA GLU A 382 10.99 -9.61 -12.07
C GLU A 382 9.85 -9.01 -11.25
N VAL A 383 8.82 -8.51 -11.94
CA VAL A 383 7.56 -8.10 -11.35
C VAL A 383 6.72 -9.33 -11.04
N ASP A 384 6.47 -9.59 -9.76
CA ASP A 384 5.74 -10.77 -9.31
C ASP A 384 4.29 -10.46 -9.01
N LEU A 385 3.41 -11.01 -9.84
CA LEU A 385 1.97 -11.00 -9.63
C LEU A 385 1.54 -12.26 -8.89
N LEU A 386 0.37 -12.20 -8.27
CA LEU A 386 -0.27 -13.37 -7.67
C LEU A 386 -0.64 -14.36 -8.78
N GLU A 387 -0.07 -15.55 -8.67
CA GLU A 387 -0.43 -16.73 -9.47
C GLU A 387 -1.21 -17.71 -8.60
N PRO A 388 -1.98 -18.64 -9.19
CA PRO A 388 -2.62 -19.72 -8.43
C PRO A 388 -1.60 -20.42 -7.51
N SER A 389 -1.85 -20.34 -6.21
CA SER A 389 -0.99 -20.90 -5.18
C SER A 389 -0.86 -22.42 -5.30
N GLU A 390 0.28 -22.94 -4.83
CA GLU A 390 0.49 -24.38 -4.78
C GLU A 390 -0.50 -25.06 -3.81
N GLU A 391 -0.77 -26.36 -4.03
CA GLU A 391 -1.65 -27.14 -3.17
C GLU A 391 -1.11 -27.21 -1.73
N LEU A 392 -1.97 -26.84 -0.78
CA LEU A 392 -1.68 -26.93 0.65
C LEU A 392 -1.94 -28.35 1.17
N PRO A 393 -1.22 -28.83 2.20
CA PRO A 393 -1.47 -30.14 2.79
C PRO A 393 -2.81 -30.18 3.52
N GLU A 394 -3.25 -31.38 3.90
CA GLU A 394 -4.42 -31.55 4.78
C GLU A 394 -4.21 -30.81 6.12
N PRO A 395 -5.24 -30.14 6.68
CA PRO A 395 -5.12 -29.40 7.92
C PRO A 395 -4.82 -30.33 9.10
N ALA A 396 -3.85 -29.95 9.93
CA ALA A 396 -3.53 -30.71 11.13
C ALA A 396 -4.61 -30.54 12.20
N GLN A 397 -5.00 -31.61 12.89
CA GLN A 397 -5.89 -31.52 14.05
C GLN A 397 -5.19 -30.86 15.24
N THR A 398 -5.84 -29.84 15.82
CA THR A 398 -5.29 -28.99 16.88
C THR A 398 -6.05 -29.08 18.19
N SER A 399 -7.26 -29.67 18.19
CA SER A 399 -8.02 -29.91 19.41
C SER A 399 -9.02 -31.05 19.23
N LEU A 400 -9.48 -31.62 20.35
CA LEU A 400 -10.64 -32.50 20.39
C LEU A 400 -11.93 -31.69 20.20
N THR A 401 -12.60 -31.87 19.07
CA THR A 401 -13.99 -31.41 18.89
C THR A 401 -14.96 -32.41 19.53
N VAL A 402 -16.05 -31.90 20.10
CA VAL A 402 -17.18 -32.76 20.50
C VAL A 402 -17.91 -33.14 19.22
N ASP A 403 -17.74 -34.37 18.74
CA ASP A 403 -18.57 -34.90 17.66
C ASP A 403 -20.04 -34.96 18.13
N GLU A 404 -20.97 -34.47 17.31
CA GLU A 404 -22.42 -34.57 17.54
C GLU A 404 -22.91 -36.04 17.66
N ASP A 405 -22.08 -37.03 17.30
CA ASP A 405 -22.41 -38.45 17.28
C ASP A 405 -21.76 -39.31 18.39
N GLY A 406 -21.04 -38.71 19.35
CA GLY A 406 -20.60 -39.43 20.56
C GLY A 406 -19.64 -40.61 20.35
N ALA A 407 -18.97 -40.69 19.19
CA ALA A 407 -17.89 -41.65 18.96
C ALA A 407 -16.60 -41.15 19.64
N ALA A 408 -15.87 -42.07 20.28
CA ALA A 408 -14.58 -41.73 20.88
C ALA A 408 -13.55 -41.44 19.76
N PRO A 409 -12.86 -40.28 19.78
CA PRO A 409 -11.86 -39.96 18.78
C PRO A 409 -10.64 -40.89 18.90
N ASP A 410 -10.03 -41.21 17.76
CA ASP A 410 -8.83 -42.04 17.69
C ASP A 410 -7.62 -41.29 18.27
N VAL A 411 -7.29 -41.62 19.51
CA VAL A 411 -6.18 -41.04 20.28
C VAL A 411 -4.82 -41.26 19.57
N ALA A 412 -4.68 -42.29 18.73
CA ALA A 412 -3.43 -42.56 18.01
C ALA A 412 -3.13 -41.51 16.92
N SER A 413 -4.16 -41.10 16.16
CA SER A 413 -4.06 -40.04 15.15
C SER A 413 -3.75 -38.67 15.76
N LEU A 414 -4.30 -38.36 16.94
CA LEU A 414 -4.09 -37.10 17.68
C LEU A 414 -2.67 -36.94 18.28
N LEU A 415 -1.96 -38.05 18.48
CA LEU A 415 -0.58 -38.07 18.97
C LEU A 415 0.46 -37.93 17.83
N GLY A 416 0.04 -37.85 16.56
CA GLY A 416 0.96 -37.76 15.42
C GLY A 416 1.77 -39.04 15.18
N LEU A 417 1.32 -40.17 15.74
CA LEU A 417 1.93 -41.48 15.53
C LEU A 417 1.36 -42.06 14.24
N VAL A 418 2.05 -41.87 13.10
CA VAL A 418 1.71 -42.58 11.87
C VAL A 418 2.06 -44.05 12.07
N THR A 419 1.05 -44.87 12.34
CA THR A 419 1.16 -46.32 12.22
C THR A 419 0.98 -46.69 10.75
N ASP A 420 1.95 -47.37 10.17
CA ASP A 420 1.66 -48.18 8.99
C ASP A 420 0.79 -49.38 9.39
N ASP A 421 0.20 -50.06 8.40
CA ASP A 421 -0.72 -51.20 8.57
C ASP A 421 -0.17 -52.39 9.41
N ASN A 422 1.07 -52.31 9.90
CA ASN A 422 1.73 -53.37 10.68
C ASN A 422 2.30 -52.94 12.06
N GLY A 423 2.16 -51.70 12.51
CA GLY A 423 2.34 -51.32 13.92
C GLY A 423 3.77 -51.45 14.50
N LEU A 424 4.81 -51.05 13.76
CA LEU A 424 6.19 -51.01 14.28
C LEU A 424 6.82 -49.61 14.16
N VAL A 425 7.41 -49.11 15.26
CA VAL A 425 8.12 -47.82 15.37
C VAL A 425 9.54 -47.94 14.80
N GLN A 426 9.94 -47.02 13.90
CA GLN A 426 11.34 -46.89 13.45
C GLN A 426 11.91 -45.47 13.63
N GLU A 427 13.02 -45.38 14.38
CA GLU A 427 13.93 -44.23 14.43
C GLU A 427 14.50 -43.92 13.03
N HIS A 428 14.33 -42.69 12.55
CA HIS A 428 14.85 -42.26 11.25
C HIS A 428 16.29 -41.73 11.36
N ALA A 429 17.18 -42.29 10.54
CA ALA A 429 18.43 -41.67 10.10
C ALA A 429 18.35 -41.39 8.58
N PRO A 430 19.07 -40.39 8.04
CA PRO A 430 18.71 -39.75 6.78
C PRO A 430 19.24 -40.52 5.56
N ARG A 431 18.46 -40.60 4.48
CA ARG A 431 18.96 -41.03 3.16
C ARG A 431 18.48 -40.17 2.01
N THR A 432 19.48 -39.52 1.42
CA THR A 432 19.74 -39.16 0.03
C THR A 432 18.81 -39.71 -1.06
N THR A 433 18.42 -38.78 -1.94
CA THR A 433 17.68 -38.93 -3.18
C THR A 433 18.47 -39.64 -4.28
N SER A 434 17.78 -40.48 -5.06
CA SER A 434 18.03 -40.73 -6.49
C SER A 434 16.79 -41.36 -7.14
N PRO A 435 16.55 -41.14 -8.44
CA PRO A 435 15.22 -41.15 -9.03
C PRO A 435 14.87 -42.47 -9.70
N SER A 436 13.58 -42.83 -9.69
CA SER A 436 13.03 -43.90 -10.52
C SER A 436 11.95 -43.35 -11.46
N GLN A 437 12.24 -43.46 -12.76
CA GLN A 437 11.30 -43.36 -13.86
C GLN A 437 10.30 -44.52 -13.84
N GLU A 438 9.21 -44.29 -14.60
CA GLU A 438 8.21 -45.25 -15.10
C GLU A 438 6.97 -45.52 -14.24
N ALA A 439 5.90 -44.76 -14.56
CA ALA A 439 4.59 -45.36 -14.82
C ALA A 439 3.77 -44.44 -15.74
N ALA A 440 4.02 -44.55 -17.04
CA ALA A 440 3.11 -44.07 -18.06
C ALA A 440 1.82 -44.89 -18.04
N GLY A 441 0.67 -44.23 -18.10
CA GLY A 441 -0.56 -44.86 -18.58
C GLY A 441 -1.82 -44.47 -17.81
N ARG A 442 -2.40 -43.32 -18.17
CA ARG A 442 -3.87 -43.14 -18.33
C ARG A 442 -4.16 -41.74 -18.90
N ARG A 443 -4.09 -41.63 -20.23
CA ARG A 443 -4.81 -40.62 -21.00
C ARG A 443 -6.19 -41.19 -21.36
N ALA A 444 -7.21 -40.35 -21.17
CA ALA A 444 -8.41 -40.19 -22.02
C ALA A 444 -9.71 -40.10 -21.21
N ARG A 445 -10.05 -38.89 -20.76
CA ARG A 445 -11.39 -38.30 -20.97
C ARG A 445 -11.42 -36.84 -20.47
N ALA A 446 -11.13 -35.92 -21.38
CA ALA A 446 -11.55 -34.53 -21.26
C ALA A 446 -12.58 -34.29 -22.37
N GLY A 447 -13.84 -34.03 -21.99
CA GLY A 447 -14.84 -33.40 -22.85
C GLY A 447 -14.86 -31.93 -22.48
N ARG A 448 -14.34 -31.04 -23.33
CA ARG A 448 -15.15 -30.23 -24.27
C ARG A 448 -16.22 -29.38 -23.57
N THR A 449 -15.78 -28.25 -23.04
CA THR A 449 -16.49 -26.97 -23.16
C THR A 449 -15.61 -26.07 -24.03
N ALA A 450 -16.22 -25.50 -25.06
CA ALA A 450 -15.55 -24.82 -26.16
C ALA A 450 -15.24 -23.36 -25.79
N THR A 451 -13.99 -22.95 -25.96
CA THR A 451 -13.57 -21.55 -26.03
C THR A 451 -13.12 -21.23 -27.45
N SER A 452 -13.55 -20.06 -27.92
CA SER A 452 -13.27 -19.47 -29.23
C SER A 452 -11.87 -18.84 -29.28
N HIS A 453 -11.27 -18.91 -30.48
CA HIS A 453 -10.02 -18.30 -30.95
C HIS A 453 -8.69 -18.89 -30.43
N GLN A 454 -8.32 -20.01 -31.05
CA GLN A 454 -6.96 -20.55 -31.07
C GLN A 454 -6.11 -19.81 -32.14
N GLY A 455 -5.18 -19.00 -31.66
CA GLY A 455 -4.13 -18.36 -32.47
C GLY A 455 -2.91 -17.90 -31.63
N GLY A 456 -3.05 -17.70 -30.31
CA GLY A 456 -2.05 -17.06 -29.45
C GLY A 456 -1.24 -17.96 -28.49
N ASP A 457 -1.12 -19.27 -28.73
CA ASP A 457 -0.44 -20.20 -27.78
C ASP A 457 1.10 -20.25 -27.92
N GLU A 458 1.71 -19.59 -28.91
CA GLU A 458 3.17 -19.62 -29.09
C GLU A 458 3.84 -18.42 -28.39
N PRO A 459 4.76 -18.65 -27.43
CA PRO A 459 5.41 -17.58 -26.69
C PRO A 459 6.16 -16.63 -27.63
N PHE A 460 6.20 -15.35 -27.28
CA PHE A 460 6.98 -14.38 -28.04
C PHE A 460 8.48 -14.74 -28.02
N PRO A 461 9.24 -14.32 -29.06
CA PRO A 461 10.69 -14.54 -29.10
C PRO A 461 11.40 -13.96 -27.88
N LEU A 462 12.55 -14.55 -27.53
CA LEU A 462 13.39 -14.05 -26.44
C LEU A 462 13.89 -12.63 -26.73
N VAL A 463 14.00 -11.79 -25.70
CA VAL A 463 14.55 -10.45 -25.83
C VAL A 463 16.07 -10.48 -25.78
N ASP A 464 16.76 -9.83 -26.72
CA ASP A 464 18.23 -9.71 -26.71
C ASP A 464 18.70 -8.65 -25.70
N LEU A 465 18.50 -8.94 -24.42
CA LEU A 465 18.73 -7.98 -23.34
C LEU A 465 20.19 -7.99 -22.86
N VAL A 466 20.90 -6.90 -23.12
CA VAL A 466 22.22 -6.62 -22.53
C VAL A 466 22.16 -5.28 -21.82
N ARG A 467 22.42 -5.28 -20.51
CA ARG A 467 22.42 -4.04 -19.72
C ARG A 467 23.43 -3.03 -20.27
N PRO A 468 23.02 -1.81 -20.67
CA PRO A 468 23.94 -0.80 -21.14
C PRO A 468 24.98 -0.41 -20.09
N ARG A 469 26.12 0.11 -20.54
CA ARG A 469 27.19 0.56 -19.62
C ARG A 469 26.79 1.86 -18.92
N PRO A 470 26.94 1.96 -17.59
CA PRO A 470 26.68 3.19 -16.84
C PRO A 470 27.44 4.40 -17.38
N VAL A 471 26.75 5.54 -17.48
CA VAL A 471 27.34 6.83 -17.87
C VAL A 471 28.20 7.37 -16.73
N ARG A 472 29.44 7.77 -17.03
CA ARG A 472 30.40 8.24 -16.00
C ARG A 472 30.27 9.72 -15.70
N ASN A 473 30.00 10.55 -16.72
CA ASN A 473 29.88 12.00 -16.60
C ASN A 473 29.03 12.59 -17.74
N GLY A 474 28.65 13.87 -17.63
CA GLY A 474 27.83 14.56 -18.63
C GLY A 474 28.45 14.62 -20.02
N GLU A 475 29.77 14.70 -20.14
CA GLU A 475 30.44 14.74 -21.45
C GLU A 475 30.32 13.41 -22.22
N GLU A 476 30.45 12.28 -21.52
CA GLU A 476 30.17 10.96 -22.08
C GLU A 476 28.69 10.83 -22.45
N ALA A 477 27.78 11.34 -21.61
CA ALA A 477 26.34 11.32 -21.87
C ALA A 477 26.00 12.02 -23.20
N VAL A 478 26.48 13.27 -23.36
CA VAL A 478 26.21 14.07 -24.56
C VAL A 478 26.83 13.43 -25.80
N ARG A 479 28.04 12.87 -25.72
CA ARG A 479 28.66 12.20 -26.87
C ARG A 479 27.90 10.95 -27.31
N ARG A 480 27.50 10.09 -26.37
CA ARG A 480 26.67 8.91 -26.69
C ARG A 480 25.33 9.32 -27.27
N TYR A 481 24.72 10.36 -26.73
CA TYR A 481 23.49 10.93 -27.27
C TYR A 481 23.68 11.43 -28.72
N VAL A 482 24.75 12.16 -29.01
CA VAL A 482 25.11 12.62 -30.37
C VAL A 482 25.25 11.45 -31.34
N ASP A 483 25.89 10.36 -30.92
CA ASP A 483 26.06 9.18 -31.77
C ASP A 483 24.71 8.55 -32.14
N HIS A 484 23.74 8.49 -31.21
CA HIS A 484 22.38 8.04 -31.54
C HIS A 484 21.62 9.01 -32.46
N ARG A 485 21.87 10.31 -32.34
CA ARG A 485 21.26 11.34 -33.21
C ARG A 485 21.83 11.34 -34.64
N ARG A 486 22.84 10.51 -34.93
CA ARG A 486 23.38 10.29 -36.27
C ARG A 486 22.66 9.18 -37.03
N THR A 487 21.80 8.40 -36.38
CA THR A 487 21.09 7.29 -37.02
C THR A 487 19.59 7.57 -37.08
N ILE A 488 18.92 7.15 -38.16
CA ILE A 488 17.45 7.17 -38.23
C ILE A 488 16.91 6.18 -37.20
N GLY A 489 15.89 6.61 -36.45
CA GLY A 489 15.28 5.79 -35.40
C GLY A 489 16.14 5.80 -34.14
N SER A 490 16.54 6.98 -33.67
CA SER A 490 17.50 7.16 -32.57
C SER A 490 17.09 6.52 -31.22
N SER A 491 15.86 6.00 -31.10
CA SER A 491 15.29 5.37 -29.91
C SER A 491 15.88 3.98 -29.62
N THR A 492 17.21 3.86 -29.50
CA THR A 492 17.87 2.62 -29.10
C THR A 492 17.79 2.40 -27.59
N MET A 493 18.08 1.18 -27.13
CA MET A 493 18.15 0.88 -25.70
C MET A 493 19.23 1.71 -24.98
N ASP A 494 20.36 1.96 -25.66
CA ASP A 494 21.45 2.79 -25.14
C ASP A 494 21.04 4.26 -25.06
N TYR A 495 20.25 4.75 -26.02
CA TYR A 495 19.66 6.09 -25.99
C TYR A 495 18.73 6.25 -24.78
N TRP A 496 17.77 5.35 -24.57
CA TRP A 496 16.87 5.40 -23.41
C TRP A 496 17.64 5.37 -22.10
N TYR A 497 18.67 4.53 -22.02
CA TYR A 497 19.53 4.45 -20.83
C TYR A 497 20.32 5.73 -20.57
N VAL A 498 20.87 6.39 -21.60
CA VAL A 498 21.58 7.67 -21.42
C VAL A 498 20.63 8.77 -20.95
N VAL A 499 19.44 8.87 -21.54
CA VAL A 499 18.44 9.86 -21.13
C VAL A 499 18.00 9.62 -19.68
N ASP A 500 17.73 8.37 -19.31
CA ASP A 500 17.36 7.98 -17.95
C ASP A 500 18.47 8.30 -16.93
N GLN A 501 19.73 7.99 -17.23
CA GLN A 501 20.86 8.31 -16.35
C GLN A 501 21.05 9.82 -16.16
N VAL A 502 20.80 10.62 -17.19
CA VAL A 502 20.83 12.08 -17.06
C VAL A 502 19.67 12.57 -16.20
N ALA A 503 18.46 12.05 -16.43
CA ALA A 503 17.26 12.43 -15.68
C ALA A 503 17.35 12.08 -14.19
N THR A 504 17.93 10.94 -13.85
CA THR A 504 17.98 10.43 -12.47
C THR A 504 19.21 10.88 -11.67
N ARG A 505 20.30 11.31 -12.33
CA ARG A 505 21.58 11.63 -11.66
C ARG A 505 22.08 13.06 -11.90
N ASP A 506 21.31 13.87 -12.63
CA ASP A 506 21.63 15.27 -12.98
C ASP A 506 23.08 15.46 -13.46
N LEU A 507 23.45 14.72 -14.51
CA LEU A 507 24.86 14.60 -14.95
C LEU A 507 25.35 15.78 -15.82
N LEU A 508 24.44 16.62 -16.32
CA LEU A 508 24.76 17.65 -17.32
C LEU A 508 25.29 18.94 -16.67
N PRO A 509 26.21 19.66 -17.33
CA PRO A 509 26.68 20.96 -16.83
C PRO A 509 25.52 21.98 -16.77
N PRO A 510 25.60 23.03 -15.94
CA PRO A 510 24.57 24.07 -15.89
C PRO A 510 24.49 24.86 -17.21
N ILE A 511 23.37 25.57 -17.40
CA ILE A 511 23.16 26.44 -18.57
C ILE A 511 24.25 27.53 -18.63
N GLY A 512 24.86 27.71 -19.79
CA GLY A 512 25.98 28.65 -20.01
C GLY A 512 27.36 28.02 -19.84
N GLU A 513 27.45 26.79 -19.31
CA GLU A 513 28.68 26.00 -19.20
C GLU A 513 28.61 24.73 -20.08
N GLU A 514 27.83 24.79 -21.16
CA GLU A 514 27.69 23.66 -22.07
C GLU A 514 29.03 23.26 -22.73
N ILE A 515 29.09 22.00 -23.17
CA ILE A 515 30.29 21.44 -23.80
C ILE A 515 30.52 22.16 -25.14
N PRO A 516 31.70 22.79 -25.36
CA PRO A 516 31.96 23.55 -26.58
C PRO A 516 31.77 22.71 -27.84
N GLY A 517 30.97 23.21 -28.78
CA GLY A 517 30.61 22.54 -30.04
C GLY A 517 29.51 21.49 -29.93
N LEU A 518 28.94 21.27 -28.74
CA LEU A 518 27.83 20.34 -28.49
C LEU A 518 26.69 21.02 -27.71
N GLU A 519 26.56 22.35 -27.82
CA GLU A 519 25.65 23.15 -27.01
C GLU A 519 24.18 22.77 -27.25
N TYR A 520 23.75 22.67 -28.52
CA TYR A 520 22.37 22.30 -28.83
C TYR A 520 22.08 20.83 -28.49
N HIS A 521 23.06 19.92 -28.62
CA HIS A 521 22.91 18.52 -28.21
C HIS A 521 22.77 18.38 -26.70
N THR A 522 23.53 19.19 -25.94
CA THR A 522 23.41 19.26 -24.48
C THR A 522 22.01 19.71 -24.08
N GLY A 523 21.47 20.74 -24.73
CA GLY A 523 20.10 21.19 -24.47
C GLY A 523 19.01 20.20 -24.92
N LEU A 524 19.18 19.51 -26.06
CA LEU A 524 18.25 18.46 -26.48
C LEU A 524 18.21 17.29 -25.50
N LEU A 525 19.37 16.84 -25.02
CA LEU A 525 19.46 15.79 -24.01
C LEU A 525 18.85 16.23 -22.67
N ARG A 526 19.08 17.48 -22.26
CA ARG A 526 18.44 18.05 -21.06
C ARG A 526 16.92 18.06 -21.20
N ALA A 527 16.40 18.53 -22.33
CA ALA A 527 14.96 18.55 -22.57
C ALA A 527 14.37 17.13 -22.66
N ALA A 528 15.09 16.15 -23.20
CA ALA A 528 14.66 14.75 -23.20
C ALA A 528 14.58 14.18 -21.77
N ALA A 529 15.56 14.51 -20.92
CA ALA A 529 15.55 14.13 -19.51
C ALA A 529 14.38 14.76 -18.73
N MET A 530 14.08 16.04 -18.97
CA MET A 530 12.90 16.73 -18.42
C MET A 530 11.59 16.08 -18.88
N THR A 531 11.45 15.77 -20.18
CA THR A 531 10.28 15.02 -20.70
C THR A 531 10.13 13.66 -20.00
N CYS A 532 11.23 12.92 -19.76
CA CYS A 532 11.16 11.64 -19.03
C CYS A 532 10.71 11.80 -17.57
N ARG A 533 10.97 12.95 -16.95
CA ARG A 533 10.46 13.31 -15.61
C ARG A 533 9.04 13.90 -15.64
N THR A 534 8.41 13.97 -16.80
CA THR A 534 7.10 14.61 -17.05
C THR A 534 7.07 16.13 -16.80
N GLU A 535 8.22 16.79 -16.94
CA GLU A 535 8.40 18.24 -16.78
C GLU A 535 8.27 18.94 -18.16
N MET A 536 7.09 18.88 -18.75
CA MET A 536 6.90 19.26 -20.16
C MET A 536 7.18 20.74 -20.43
N ASP A 537 6.77 21.65 -19.54
CA ASP A 537 6.97 23.10 -19.69
C ASP A 537 8.46 23.48 -19.66
N GLU A 538 9.24 22.84 -18.79
CA GLU A 538 10.67 23.07 -18.65
C GLU A 538 11.44 22.52 -19.86
N ALA A 539 11.03 21.35 -20.35
CA ALA A 539 11.55 20.79 -21.59
C ALA A 539 11.25 21.70 -22.80
N ILE A 540 10.05 22.27 -22.90
CA ILE A 540 9.68 23.23 -23.96
C ILE A 540 10.55 24.49 -23.85
N ALA A 541 10.71 25.05 -22.65
CA ALA A 541 11.53 26.23 -22.43
C ALA A 541 13.00 26.00 -22.83
N GLU A 542 13.56 24.84 -22.48
CA GLU A 542 14.93 24.48 -22.87
C GLU A 542 15.07 24.30 -24.39
N ARG A 543 14.10 23.66 -25.05
CA ARG A 543 14.07 23.53 -26.52
C ARG A 543 13.94 24.87 -27.22
N LEU A 544 13.13 25.79 -26.71
CA LEU A 544 13.01 27.15 -27.25
C LEU A 544 14.33 27.94 -27.12
N ARG A 545 15.08 27.73 -26.03
CA ARG A 545 16.40 28.33 -25.83
C ARG A 545 17.42 27.86 -26.87
N ILE A 546 17.45 26.57 -27.18
CA ILE A 546 18.39 26.01 -28.16
C ILE A 546 17.90 26.07 -29.62
N ARG A 547 16.62 26.40 -29.85
CA ARG A 547 16.01 26.49 -31.19
C ARG A 547 16.85 27.31 -32.19
N PRO A 548 17.42 28.47 -31.84
CA PRO A 548 18.27 29.22 -32.78
C PRO A 548 19.58 28.51 -33.14
N LEU A 549 20.11 27.67 -32.24
CA LEU A 549 21.37 26.95 -32.46
C LEU A 549 21.18 25.78 -33.43
N ILE A 550 20.08 25.04 -33.30
CA ILE A 550 19.75 23.96 -34.24
C ILE A 550 19.29 24.50 -35.59
N GLU A 551 18.58 25.64 -35.62
CA GLU A 551 18.24 26.35 -36.86
C GLU A 551 19.50 26.85 -37.59
N LEU A 552 20.54 27.26 -36.86
CA LEU A 552 21.83 27.59 -37.47
C LEU A 552 22.52 26.36 -38.09
N ALA A 553 22.36 25.18 -37.49
CA ALA A 553 23.00 23.94 -37.94
C ALA A 553 22.29 23.30 -39.15
N PHE A 554 20.96 23.32 -39.18
CA PHE A 554 20.14 22.61 -40.18
C PHE A 554 19.20 23.51 -40.97
N GLY A 555 19.29 24.82 -40.82
CA GLY A 555 18.34 25.76 -41.41
C GLY A 555 16.92 25.60 -40.84
N PRO A 556 15.87 25.89 -41.64
CA PRO A 556 14.48 25.78 -41.19
C PRO A 556 14.10 24.38 -40.67
N LEU A 557 14.74 23.32 -41.18
CA LEU A 557 14.51 21.95 -40.72
C LEU A 557 14.71 21.78 -39.21
N GLY A 558 15.80 22.36 -38.67
CA GLY A 558 16.11 22.29 -37.25
C GLY A 558 15.06 22.99 -36.38
N ALA A 559 14.53 24.11 -36.86
CA ALA A 559 13.43 24.82 -36.22
C ALA A 559 12.13 24.01 -36.25
N HIS A 560 11.76 23.42 -37.38
CA HIS A 560 10.57 22.58 -37.52
C HIS A 560 10.61 21.35 -36.62
N TYR A 561 11.78 20.70 -36.49
CA TYR A 561 11.99 19.58 -35.58
C TYR A 561 11.70 19.95 -34.12
N VAL A 562 12.25 21.08 -33.65
CA VAL A 562 11.98 21.60 -32.29
C VAL A 562 10.50 21.93 -32.10
N ASP A 563 9.87 22.54 -33.11
CA ASP A 563 8.46 22.93 -33.03
C ASP A 563 7.53 21.71 -32.97
N LEU A 564 7.87 20.60 -33.63
CA LEU A 564 7.14 19.32 -33.51
C LEU A 564 7.33 18.66 -32.14
N LEU A 565 8.56 18.60 -31.61
CA LEU A 565 8.82 18.11 -30.25
C LEU A 565 8.08 18.91 -29.17
N ASN A 566 7.95 20.23 -29.37
CA ASN A 566 7.19 21.06 -28.45
C ASN A 566 5.69 20.81 -28.58
N LEU A 567 5.18 20.60 -29.79
CA LEU A 567 3.77 20.28 -30.01
C LEU A 567 3.37 18.93 -29.36
N ASP A 568 4.25 17.93 -29.43
CA ASP A 568 4.13 16.64 -28.75
C ASP A 568 4.03 16.81 -27.21
N ASN A 569 4.98 17.56 -26.63
CA ASN A 569 4.95 17.88 -25.19
C ASN A 569 3.72 18.72 -24.79
N GLU A 570 3.25 19.65 -25.64
CA GLU A 570 2.05 20.46 -25.40
C GLU A 570 0.79 19.56 -25.29
N ILE A 571 0.64 18.60 -26.21
CA ILE A 571 -0.47 17.63 -26.20
C ILE A 571 -0.38 16.72 -24.97
N THR A 572 0.81 16.20 -24.69
CA THR A 572 1.04 15.31 -23.54
C THR A 572 0.79 16.03 -22.21
N ALA A 573 1.23 17.28 -22.08
CA ALA A 573 1.01 18.09 -20.88
C ALA A 573 -0.48 18.32 -20.61
N ASP A 574 -1.27 18.63 -21.64
CA ASP A 574 -2.71 18.81 -21.51
C ASP A 574 -3.44 17.49 -21.19
N SER A 575 -2.97 16.37 -21.74
CA SER A 575 -3.46 15.02 -21.40
C SER A 575 -3.23 14.70 -19.91
N ILE A 576 -2.00 14.88 -19.42
CA ILE A 576 -1.66 14.69 -17.99
C ILE A 576 -2.45 15.64 -17.09
N ALA A 577 -2.74 16.85 -17.57
CA ALA A 577 -3.55 17.85 -16.85
C ALA A 577 -5.06 17.65 -17.01
N GLU A 578 -5.51 16.61 -17.70
CA GLU A 578 -6.93 16.27 -17.93
C GLU A 578 -7.72 17.42 -18.57
N ARG A 579 -7.07 18.24 -19.41
CA ARG A 579 -7.71 19.38 -20.09
C ARG A 579 -8.38 18.90 -21.39
N SER A 580 -9.58 19.41 -21.67
CA SER A 580 -10.24 19.17 -22.95
C SER A 580 -9.36 19.69 -24.11
N GLN A 581 -9.07 18.80 -25.05
CA GLN A 581 -8.22 19.11 -26.20
C GLN A 581 -9.02 19.53 -27.45
N ASP A 582 -10.34 19.28 -27.46
CA ASP A 582 -11.22 19.56 -28.60
C ASP A 582 -11.13 20.99 -29.15
N PRO A 583 -11.03 22.06 -28.32
CA PRO A 583 -10.99 23.42 -28.83
C PRO A 583 -9.71 23.76 -29.62
N GLU A 584 -8.61 23.07 -29.32
CA GLU A 584 -7.28 23.37 -29.88
C GLU A 584 -6.85 22.32 -30.91
N ARG A 585 -7.56 21.19 -31.01
CA ARG A 585 -7.26 20.08 -31.94
C ARG A 585 -7.07 20.55 -33.38
N ASP A 586 -8.03 21.29 -33.94
CA ASP A 586 -7.96 21.73 -35.34
C ASP A 586 -6.76 22.65 -35.60
N ARG A 587 -6.42 23.51 -34.63
CA ARG A 587 -5.28 24.42 -34.72
C ARG A 587 -3.96 23.65 -34.61
N ARG A 588 -3.86 22.67 -33.72
CA ARG A 588 -2.69 21.77 -33.60
C ARG A 588 -2.51 20.92 -34.84
N LEU A 589 -3.59 20.38 -35.39
CA LEU A 589 -3.57 19.61 -36.63
C LEU A 589 -3.10 20.45 -37.82
N GLN A 590 -3.60 21.68 -37.97
CA GLN A 590 -3.13 22.59 -39.00
C GLN A 590 -1.64 22.94 -38.84
N ARG A 591 -1.19 23.16 -37.60
CA ARG A 591 0.23 23.42 -37.29
C ARG A 591 1.11 22.21 -37.63
N ALA A 592 0.72 21.01 -37.20
CA ALA A 592 1.44 19.76 -37.44
C ALA A 592 1.55 19.46 -38.94
N THR A 593 0.43 19.45 -39.67
CA THR A 593 0.39 19.20 -41.12
C THR A 593 1.19 20.23 -41.91
N SER A 594 1.17 21.51 -41.51
CA SER A 594 1.99 22.55 -42.14
C SER A 594 3.49 22.34 -41.91
N LEU A 595 3.91 21.94 -40.71
CA LEU A 595 5.32 21.66 -40.40
C LEU A 595 5.80 20.42 -41.15
N ILE A 596 5.01 19.35 -41.13
CA ILE A 596 5.30 18.09 -41.83
C ILE A 596 5.42 18.34 -43.33
N GLY A 597 4.47 19.02 -43.97
CA GLY A 597 4.56 19.33 -45.41
C GLY A 597 5.78 20.15 -45.81
N GLN A 598 6.30 21.02 -44.92
CA GLN A 598 7.56 21.74 -45.16
C GLN A 598 8.78 20.83 -45.07
N ILE A 599 8.78 19.88 -44.12
CA ILE A 599 9.83 18.86 -44.00
C ILE A 599 9.78 17.89 -45.18
N GLU A 600 8.59 17.47 -45.62
CA GLU A 600 8.41 16.60 -46.80
C GLU A 600 9.01 17.21 -48.07
N ALA A 601 8.79 18.51 -48.31
CA ALA A 601 9.37 19.21 -49.45
C ALA A 601 10.92 19.23 -49.38
N GLN A 602 11.48 19.40 -48.19
CA GLN A 602 12.94 19.35 -48.00
C GLN A 602 13.50 17.93 -48.22
N VAL A 603 12.79 16.89 -47.78
CA VAL A 603 13.15 15.50 -48.08
C VAL A 603 13.15 15.26 -49.59
N GLU A 604 12.14 15.73 -50.31
CA GLU A 604 12.06 15.58 -51.77
C GLU A 604 13.23 16.26 -52.49
N ASP A 605 13.61 17.47 -52.08
CA ASP A 605 14.76 18.20 -52.62
C ASP A 605 16.08 17.45 -52.34
N LEU A 606 16.26 16.93 -51.12
CA LEU A 606 17.48 16.22 -50.71
C LEU A 606 17.61 14.85 -51.40
N VAL A 607 16.54 14.06 -51.47
CA VAL A 607 16.52 12.75 -52.13
C VAL A 607 16.73 12.87 -53.64
N SER A 608 16.30 13.98 -54.25
CA SER A 608 16.50 14.25 -55.69
C SER A 608 17.95 14.61 -56.06
N THR A 609 18.84 14.76 -55.08
CA THR A 609 20.25 15.12 -55.30
C THR A 609 21.10 13.86 -55.58
N GLU A 610 21.76 13.78 -56.75
CA GLU A 610 22.49 12.57 -57.21
C GLU A 610 23.62 12.08 -56.27
N LEU A 611 24.23 12.98 -55.49
CA LEU A 611 25.24 12.62 -54.48
C LEU A 611 25.06 13.52 -53.25
N LEU A 612 24.49 12.95 -52.19
CA LEU A 612 24.37 13.61 -50.88
C LEU A 612 25.75 13.73 -50.23
N ASP A 613 26.08 14.94 -49.77
CA ASP A 613 27.23 15.15 -48.91
C ASP A 613 26.91 14.72 -47.45
N PRO A 614 27.90 14.65 -46.55
CA PRO A 614 27.65 14.27 -45.16
C PRO A 614 26.62 15.16 -44.45
N GLY A 615 26.57 16.47 -44.78
CA GLY A 615 25.60 17.40 -44.21
C GLY A 615 24.17 17.16 -44.70
N GLY A 616 23.99 16.80 -45.96
CA GLY A 616 22.73 16.36 -46.53
C GLY A 616 22.25 15.03 -45.93
N THR A 617 23.17 14.11 -45.65
CA THR A 617 22.87 12.86 -44.93
C THR A 617 22.41 13.14 -43.50
N ASP A 618 23.11 13.99 -42.76
CA ASP A 618 22.71 14.41 -41.41
C ASP A 618 21.34 15.13 -41.42
N SER A 619 21.05 15.90 -42.47
CA SER A 619 19.76 16.56 -42.67
C SER A 619 18.63 15.57 -42.96
N LEU A 620 18.86 14.54 -43.78
CA LEU A 620 17.89 13.47 -44.02
C LEU A 620 17.61 12.67 -42.74
N VAL A 621 18.63 12.38 -41.92
CA VAL A 621 18.44 11.73 -40.61
C VAL A 621 17.55 12.59 -39.70
N LEU A 622 17.84 13.89 -39.59
CA LEU A 622 17.02 14.80 -38.79
C LEU A 622 15.59 14.91 -39.31
N ALA A 623 15.40 14.96 -40.63
CA ALA A 623 14.08 15.02 -41.26
C ALA A 623 13.27 13.73 -41.01
N ALA A 624 13.90 12.56 -41.12
CA ALA A 624 13.28 11.27 -40.81
C ALA A 624 12.81 11.22 -39.34
N ASP A 625 13.67 11.61 -38.39
CA ASP A 625 13.30 11.67 -36.97
C ASP A 625 12.19 12.70 -36.71
N ALA A 626 12.24 13.87 -37.37
CA ALA A 626 11.20 14.88 -37.25
C ALA A 626 9.84 14.38 -37.77
N LEU A 627 9.83 13.64 -38.87
CA LEU A 627 8.63 13.03 -39.44
C LEU A 627 8.10 11.89 -38.56
N LEU A 628 8.95 11.12 -37.88
CA LEU A 628 8.51 10.13 -36.89
C LEU A 628 7.83 10.80 -35.68
N VAL A 629 8.40 11.89 -35.15
CA VAL A 629 7.73 12.71 -34.11
C VAL A 629 6.43 13.31 -34.65
N GLY A 630 6.44 13.80 -35.88
CA GLY A 630 5.24 14.32 -36.55
C GLY A 630 4.14 13.27 -36.70
N ALA A 631 4.49 12.02 -37.02
CA ALA A 631 3.54 10.91 -37.07
C ALA A 631 2.93 10.62 -35.70
N SER A 632 3.73 10.66 -34.62
CA SER A 632 3.22 10.55 -33.23
C SER A 632 2.21 11.64 -32.91
N VAL A 633 2.57 12.91 -33.17
CA VAL A 633 1.67 14.06 -32.97
C VAL A 633 0.37 13.94 -33.77
N LEU A 634 0.45 13.48 -35.03
CA LEU A 634 -0.75 13.27 -35.84
C LEU A 634 -1.59 12.10 -35.32
N THR A 635 -0.98 11.09 -34.71
CA THR A 635 -1.65 9.95 -34.08
C THR A 635 -2.44 10.39 -32.85
N ASP A 636 -1.82 11.19 -31.96
CA ASP A 636 -2.52 11.79 -30.80
C ASP A 636 -3.68 12.70 -31.22
N LEU A 637 -3.59 13.32 -32.40
CA LEU A 637 -4.66 14.12 -32.99
C LEU A 637 -5.67 13.28 -33.76
N HIS A 638 -5.55 11.95 -33.80
CA HIS A 638 -6.36 11.00 -34.56
C HIS A 638 -6.43 11.32 -36.07
N ALA A 639 -5.32 11.74 -36.68
CA ALA A 639 -5.17 12.02 -38.11
C ALA A 639 -4.44 10.86 -38.83
N LYS A 640 -5.15 9.73 -38.97
CA LYS A 640 -4.63 8.44 -39.44
C LYS A 640 -3.90 8.53 -40.79
N ASP A 641 -4.55 9.11 -41.80
CA ASP A 641 -4.04 9.12 -43.17
C ASP A 641 -2.78 10.00 -43.30
N GLU A 642 -2.79 11.15 -42.64
CA GLU A 642 -1.65 12.06 -42.58
C GLU A 642 -0.46 11.43 -41.85
N ALA A 643 -0.70 10.70 -40.73
CA ALA A 643 0.35 10.02 -39.99
C ALA A 643 1.00 8.90 -40.81
N LEU A 644 0.21 8.07 -41.49
CA LEU A 644 0.72 7.06 -42.41
C LEU A 644 1.47 7.68 -43.60
N GLY A 645 1.01 8.84 -44.09
CA GLY A 645 1.69 9.63 -45.11
C GLY A 645 3.08 10.08 -44.67
N ALA A 646 3.21 10.62 -43.46
CA ALA A 646 4.49 11.02 -42.87
C ALA A 646 5.46 9.82 -42.77
N ILE A 647 5.00 8.65 -42.30
CA ILE A 647 5.81 7.42 -42.24
C ILE A 647 6.28 6.98 -43.64
N GLN A 648 5.44 7.13 -44.66
CA GLN A 648 5.83 6.84 -46.04
C GLN A 648 6.93 7.79 -46.55
N VAL A 649 6.97 9.03 -46.05
CA VAL A 649 8.06 9.96 -46.35
C VAL A 649 9.34 9.57 -45.61
N VAL A 650 9.24 9.10 -44.37
CA VAL A 650 10.39 8.53 -43.62
C VAL A 650 11.03 7.39 -44.41
N ALA A 651 10.22 6.48 -44.97
CA ALA A 651 10.72 5.38 -45.80
C ALA A 651 11.55 5.89 -46.99
N ARG A 652 11.07 6.93 -47.68
CA ARG A 652 11.79 7.57 -48.81
C ARG A 652 13.09 8.23 -48.37
N ALA A 653 13.09 8.89 -47.20
CA ALA A 653 14.30 9.47 -46.64
C ALA A 653 15.33 8.39 -46.27
N ALA A 654 14.88 7.28 -45.68
CA ALA A 654 15.72 6.16 -45.29
C ALA A 654 16.37 5.46 -46.49
N ASP A 655 15.66 5.32 -47.63
CA ASP A 655 16.23 4.73 -48.86
C ASP A 655 17.44 5.52 -49.40
N ALA A 656 17.51 6.82 -49.12
CA ALA A 656 18.61 7.70 -49.52
C ALA A 656 19.74 7.78 -48.48
N VAL A 657 19.57 7.15 -47.31
CA VAL A 657 20.53 7.14 -46.20
C VAL A 657 21.24 5.78 -46.15
N PRO A 658 22.57 5.73 -45.96
CA PRO A 658 23.31 4.47 -45.85
C PRO A 658 22.79 3.55 -44.73
N GLU A 659 22.79 2.23 -44.94
CA GLU A 659 22.28 1.26 -43.94
C GLU A 659 22.99 1.33 -42.58
N ASP A 660 24.27 1.72 -42.52
CA ASP A 660 25.02 1.90 -41.27
C ASP A 660 24.57 3.14 -40.47
N ARG A 661 23.68 3.93 -41.05
CA ARG A 661 23.02 5.08 -40.43
C ARG A 661 21.58 4.75 -40.02
N HIS A 662 21.18 3.48 -40.02
CA HIS A 662 19.92 3.01 -39.45
C HIS A 662 20.20 2.36 -38.10
N ALA A 663 19.44 2.73 -37.07
CA ALA A 663 19.65 2.21 -35.71
C ALA A 663 19.32 0.72 -35.62
N GLU A 664 18.28 0.29 -36.34
CA GLU A 664 17.83 -1.09 -36.48
C GLU A 664 17.36 -1.33 -37.91
N ARG A 665 16.75 -2.50 -38.19
CA ARG A 665 16.13 -2.76 -39.49
C ARG A 665 15.01 -1.76 -39.74
N MET A 666 15.14 -0.98 -40.82
CA MET A 666 14.21 0.11 -41.12
C MET A 666 12.76 -0.36 -41.27
N ASP A 667 12.54 -1.51 -41.90
CA ASP A 667 11.21 -2.11 -42.04
C ASP A 667 10.53 -2.34 -40.68
N ASP A 668 11.28 -2.76 -39.66
CA ASP A 668 10.72 -3.01 -38.32
C ASP A 668 10.38 -1.70 -37.60
N ILE A 669 11.20 -0.65 -37.78
CA ILE A 669 10.94 0.68 -37.23
C ILE A 669 9.66 1.27 -37.85
N LEU A 670 9.55 1.21 -39.17
CA LEU A 670 8.41 1.76 -39.91
C LEU A 670 7.13 0.97 -39.65
N ASP A 671 7.19 -0.36 -39.63
CA ASP A 671 6.01 -1.20 -39.38
C ASP A 671 5.53 -1.10 -37.92
N MET A 672 6.43 -0.95 -36.95
CA MET A 672 6.04 -0.66 -35.56
C MET A 672 5.36 0.71 -35.45
N ALA A 673 5.89 1.74 -36.12
CA ALA A 673 5.24 3.06 -36.15
C ALA A 673 3.86 3.00 -36.84
N ARG A 674 3.72 2.23 -37.93
CA ARG A 674 2.42 1.99 -38.58
C ARG A 674 1.45 1.28 -37.65
N ALA A 675 1.92 0.28 -36.90
CA ALA A 675 1.12 -0.45 -35.94
C ALA A 675 0.54 0.48 -34.85
N GLU A 676 1.36 1.38 -34.32
CA GLU A 676 0.95 2.39 -33.34
C GLU A 676 -0.13 3.33 -33.94
N VAL A 677 0.11 3.88 -35.14
CA VAL A 677 -0.86 4.73 -35.85
C VAL A 677 -2.19 4.00 -36.06
N LEU A 678 -2.15 2.75 -36.54
CA LEU A 678 -3.35 1.96 -36.80
C LEU A 678 -4.16 1.78 -35.52
N ALA A 679 -3.53 1.32 -34.45
CA ALA A 679 -4.22 1.02 -33.20
C ALA A 679 -4.81 2.27 -32.54
N GLU A 680 -3.99 3.31 -32.35
CA GLU A 680 -4.41 4.54 -31.65
C GLU A 680 -5.39 5.40 -32.47
N CYS A 681 -5.47 5.20 -33.78
CA CYS A 681 -6.51 5.79 -34.64
C CYS A 681 -7.76 4.89 -34.82
N GLY A 682 -7.94 3.88 -33.97
CA GLY A 682 -9.16 3.06 -33.89
C GLY A 682 -9.18 1.78 -34.73
N ASP A 683 -8.08 1.45 -35.40
CA ASP A 683 -7.88 0.18 -36.13
C ASP A 683 -7.07 -0.81 -35.29
N VAL A 684 -7.58 -1.04 -34.08
CA VAL A 684 -6.88 -1.75 -32.99
C VAL A 684 -6.40 -3.13 -33.39
N TYR A 685 -7.23 -3.89 -34.11
CA TYR A 685 -6.92 -5.27 -34.50
C TYR A 685 -5.74 -5.34 -35.48
N ASP A 686 -5.79 -4.57 -36.58
CA ASP A 686 -4.74 -4.59 -37.60
C ASP A 686 -3.43 -4.00 -37.05
N GLY A 687 -3.51 -2.98 -36.18
CA GLY A 687 -2.36 -2.45 -35.45
C GLY A 687 -1.69 -3.49 -34.55
N CYS A 688 -2.46 -4.19 -33.71
CA CYS A 688 -1.94 -5.24 -32.84
C CYS A 688 -1.31 -6.40 -33.64
N LEU A 689 -1.98 -6.85 -34.71
CA LEU A 689 -1.49 -7.93 -35.56
C LEU A 689 -0.13 -7.57 -36.20
N LEU A 690 0.00 -6.34 -36.69
CA LEU A 690 1.26 -5.87 -37.28
C LEU A 690 2.37 -5.78 -36.23
N ALA A 691 2.09 -5.30 -35.01
CA ALA A 691 3.07 -5.25 -33.93
C ALA A 691 3.54 -6.65 -33.51
N GLU A 692 2.62 -7.62 -33.40
CA GLU A 692 2.96 -9.01 -33.15
C GLU A 692 3.84 -9.60 -34.26
N GLU A 693 3.50 -9.34 -35.53
CA GLU A 693 4.27 -9.79 -36.67
C GLU A 693 5.70 -9.25 -36.60
N VAL A 694 5.87 -7.94 -36.36
CA VAL A 694 7.18 -7.28 -36.23
C VAL A 694 8.02 -7.95 -35.13
N MET A 695 7.44 -8.20 -33.96
CA MET A 695 8.17 -8.87 -32.86
C MET A 695 8.54 -10.31 -33.21
N ARG A 696 7.70 -11.03 -33.96
CA ARG A 696 7.90 -12.45 -34.33
C ARG A 696 8.85 -12.69 -35.50
N ARG A 697 9.28 -11.63 -36.22
CA ARG A 697 10.27 -11.74 -37.33
C ARG A 697 11.65 -12.24 -36.88
N HIS A 698 11.94 -12.16 -35.59
CA HIS A 698 13.28 -12.37 -35.04
C HIS A 698 13.36 -13.64 -34.18
N GLU A 699 14.50 -14.33 -34.23
CA GLU A 699 14.81 -15.38 -33.24
C GLU A 699 15.01 -14.78 -31.84
N LYS A 700 15.61 -13.57 -31.79
CA LYS A 700 15.67 -12.71 -30.62
C LYS A 700 15.31 -11.28 -30.98
N VAL A 701 14.32 -10.73 -30.31
CA VAL A 701 13.81 -9.38 -30.60
C VAL A 701 14.62 -8.31 -29.87
N SER A 702 14.82 -7.14 -30.49
CA SER A 702 15.42 -5.98 -29.83
C SER A 702 14.60 -5.58 -28.59
N PRO A 703 15.22 -5.22 -27.45
CA PRO A 703 14.52 -4.72 -26.27
C PRO A 703 13.60 -3.53 -26.55
N VAL A 704 13.95 -2.67 -27.51
CA VAL A 704 13.15 -1.50 -27.89
C VAL A 704 11.87 -1.93 -28.60
N LEU A 705 11.99 -2.77 -29.63
CA LEU A 705 10.85 -3.29 -30.39
C LEU A 705 9.93 -4.12 -29.48
N ALA A 706 10.51 -4.94 -28.61
CA ALA A 706 9.75 -5.68 -27.60
C ALA A 706 8.98 -4.71 -26.70
N ALA A 707 9.64 -3.73 -26.09
CA ALA A 707 8.97 -2.80 -25.19
C ALA A 707 7.85 -1.98 -25.86
N ARG A 708 8.07 -1.50 -27.09
CA ARG A 708 7.05 -0.75 -27.85
C ARG A 708 5.87 -1.66 -28.22
N GLY A 709 6.14 -2.85 -28.74
CA GLY A 709 5.10 -3.81 -29.09
C GLY A 709 4.28 -4.23 -27.86
N ARG A 710 4.93 -4.54 -26.74
CA ARG A 710 4.26 -4.85 -25.46
C ARG A 710 3.40 -3.69 -24.97
N ARG A 711 3.91 -2.45 -25.01
CA ARG A 711 3.14 -1.26 -24.63
C ARG A 711 1.88 -1.12 -25.50
N LEU A 712 2.04 -1.23 -26.82
CA LEU A 712 0.94 -1.08 -27.77
C LEU A 712 -0.14 -2.15 -27.56
N LEU A 713 0.26 -3.42 -27.45
CA LEU A 713 -0.65 -4.52 -27.15
C LEU A 713 -1.34 -4.33 -25.81
N GLY A 714 -0.61 -3.84 -24.78
CA GLY A 714 -1.17 -3.56 -23.47
C GLY A 714 -2.23 -2.46 -23.49
N ILE A 715 -1.94 -1.31 -24.10
CA ILE A 715 -2.88 -0.19 -24.23
C ILE A 715 -4.10 -0.61 -25.05
N SER A 716 -3.87 -1.24 -26.20
CA SER A 716 -4.94 -1.74 -27.07
C SER A 716 -5.84 -2.74 -26.34
N SER A 717 -5.25 -3.63 -25.53
CA SER A 717 -6.00 -4.60 -24.70
C SER A 717 -6.82 -3.91 -23.63
N MET A 718 -6.32 -2.84 -23.01
CA MET A 718 -7.09 -2.02 -22.06
C MET A 718 -8.32 -1.39 -22.73
N GLU A 719 -8.17 -0.82 -23.93
CA GLU A 719 -9.27 -0.18 -24.66
C GLU A 719 -10.41 -1.14 -25.00
N VAL A 720 -10.07 -2.40 -25.33
CA VAL A 720 -11.07 -3.43 -25.65
C VAL A 720 -11.54 -4.25 -24.42
N GLY A 721 -11.06 -3.92 -23.22
CA GLY A 721 -11.45 -4.59 -21.96
C GLY A 721 -10.82 -5.97 -21.73
N GLN A 722 -9.71 -6.29 -22.41
CA GLN A 722 -8.93 -7.53 -22.22
C GLN A 722 -7.85 -7.33 -21.15
N PHE A 723 -8.26 -7.15 -19.89
CA PHE A 723 -7.35 -6.76 -18.82
C PHE A 723 -6.25 -7.79 -18.51
N ASP A 724 -6.53 -9.09 -18.58
CA ASP A 724 -5.52 -10.13 -18.33
C ASP A 724 -4.38 -10.09 -19.37
N GLU A 725 -4.72 -9.85 -20.63
CA GLU A 725 -3.71 -9.67 -21.69
C GLU A 725 -2.92 -8.38 -21.43
N ALA A 726 -3.60 -7.27 -21.12
CA ALA A 726 -2.93 -6.01 -20.78
C ALA A 726 -1.93 -6.17 -19.62
N ILE A 727 -2.33 -6.87 -18.55
CA ILE A 727 -1.49 -7.19 -17.40
C ILE A 727 -0.26 -7.99 -17.83
N ALA A 728 -0.43 -9.03 -18.65
CA ALA A 728 0.68 -9.83 -19.17
C ALA A 728 1.67 -8.98 -19.99
N GLN A 729 1.16 -8.11 -20.87
CA GLN A 729 1.99 -7.26 -21.72
C GLN A 729 2.75 -6.20 -20.92
N PHE A 730 2.07 -5.49 -20.00
CA PHE A 730 2.72 -4.46 -19.17
C PHE A 730 3.72 -5.05 -18.16
N ARG A 731 3.45 -6.25 -17.63
CA ARG A 731 4.41 -6.99 -16.78
C ARG A 731 5.70 -7.26 -17.54
N GLU A 732 5.61 -7.80 -18.76
CA GLU A 732 6.78 -8.07 -19.60
C GLU A 732 7.53 -6.79 -19.98
N GLN A 733 6.80 -5.71 -20.30
CA GLN A 733 7.42 -4.41 -20.55
C GLN A 733 8.20 -3.89 -19.34
N ALA A 734 7.61 -3.96 -18.14
CA ALA A 734 8.25 -3.54 -16.90
C ALA A 734 9.50 -4.39 -16.61
N ASN A 735 9.43 -5.71 -16.79
CA ASN A 735 10.55 -6.64 -16.64
C ASN A 735 11.73 -6.26 -17.54
N ILE A 736 11.47 -5.94 -18.82
CA ILE A 736 12.51 -5.49 -19.76
C ILE A 736 13.19 -4.22 -19.24
N MET A 737 12.41 -3.21 -18.81
CA MET A 737 12.96 -1.92 -18.34
C MET A 737 13.75 -2.05 -17.03
N LEU A 738 13.24 -2.86 -16.10
CA LEU A 738 13.89 -3.13 -14.82
C LEU A 738 15.22 -3.86 -15.03
N ALA A 739 15.24 -4.91 -15.84
CA ALA A 739 16.44 -5.66 -16.17
C ALA A 739 17.46 -4.82 -16.98
N ALA A 740 16.97 -3.90 -17.81
CA ALA A 740 17.77 -2.88 -18.49
C ALA A 740 18.39 -1.84 -17.54
N GLY A 741 17.80 -1.64 -16.36
CA GLY A 741 18.15 -0.54 -15.45
C GLY A 741 17.75 0.84 -15.98
N ILE A 742 16.66 0.93 -16.73
CA ILE A 742 16.08 2.18 -17.23
C ILE A 742 14.92 2.54 -16.31
N THR A 743 15.19 3.39 -15.32
CA THR A 743 14.36 3.55 -14.12
C THR A 743 13.03 4.22 -14.41
N LEU A 744 13.02 5.37 -15.09
CA LEU A 744 11.80 6.16 -15.31
C LEU A 744 10.84 5.46 -16.28
N TYR A 745 11.35 4.72 -17.28
CA TYR A 745 10.54 3.87 -18.15
C TYR A 745 9.97 2.65 -17.41
N ALA A 746 10.72 2.08 -16.46
CA ALA A 746 10.19 1.04 -15.58
C ALA A 746 9.04 1.58 -14.73
N VAL A 747 9.17 2.78 -14.16
CA VAL A 747 8.09 3.44 -13.41
C VAL A 747 6.84 3.64 -14.26
N ALA A 748 6.99 4.14 -15.50
CA ALA A 748 5.86 4.29 -16.41
C ALA A 748 5.18 2.96 -16.75
N SER A 749 5.97 1.89 -16.96
CA SER A 749 5.45 0.55 -17.24
C SER A 749 4.71 -0.05 -16.04
N LEU A 750 5.24 0.14 -14.82
CA LEU A 750 4.60 -0.28 -13.57
C LEU A 750 3.30 0.49 -13.31
N LEU A 751 3.25 1.77 -13.66
CA LEU A 751 2.03 2.58 -13.59
C LEU A 751 0.95 2.00 -14.51
N SER A 752 1.27 1.71 -15.77
CA SER A 752 0.32 1.06 -16.70
C SER A 752 -0.13 -0.31 -16.20
N LEU A 753 0.78 -1.10 -15.63
CA LEU A 753 0.45 -2.38 -15.00
C LEU A 753 -0.49 -2.21 -13.80
N GLY A 754 -0.23 -1.24 -12.92
CA GLY A 754 -1.08 -0.92 -11.77
C GLY A 754 -2.49 -0.52 -12.21
N SER A 755 -2.62 0.34 -13.22
CA SER A 755 -3.91 0.71 -13.79
C SER A 755 -4.66 -0.47 -14.41
N ALA A 756 -3.96 -1.39 -15.09
CA ALA A 756 -4.57 -2.61 -15.63
C ALA A 756 -5.06 -3.56 -14.52
N LEU A 757 -4.28 -3.70 -13.44
CA LEU A 757 -4.67 -4.46 -12.26
C LEU A 757 -5.90 -3.85 -11.58
N GLU A 758 -5.95 -2.53 -11.45
CA GLU A 758 -7.11 -1.81 -10.89
C GLU A 758 -8.38 -2.01 -11.74
N ALA A 759 -8.27 -1.91 -13.07
CA ALA A 759 -9.38 -2.17 -13.98
C ALA A 759 -9.90 -3.63 -13.92
N SER A 760 -9.03 -4.57 -13.54
CA SER A 760 -9.39 -5.97 -13.28
C SER A 760 -9.85 -6.26 -11.83
N GLU A 761 -10.03 -5.23 -11.01
CA GLU A 761 -10.38 -5.31 -9.57
C GLU A 761 -9.35 -6.05 -8.70
N ARG A 762 -8.11 -6.19 -9.17
CA ARG A 762 -6.97 -6.79 -8.45
C ARG A 762 -6.25 -5.76 -7.59
N TYR A 763 -6.99 -5.07 -6.73
CA TYR A 763 -6.53 -3.88 -5.99
C TYR A 763 -5.30 -4.12 -5.11
N LEU A 764 -5.19 -5.30 -4.47
CA LEU A 764 -4.04 -5.64 -3.64
C LEU A 764 -2.72 -5.63 -4.43
N GLU A 765 -2.75 -6.20 -5.64
CA GLU A 765 -1.58 -6.26 -6.52
C GLU A 765 -1.30 -4.89 -7.12
N SER A 766 -2.33 -4.17 -7.55
CA SER A 766 -2.19 -2.78 -8.02
C SER A 766 -1.45 -1.94 -6.99
N ALA A 767 -1.87 -1.99 -5.72
CA ALA A 767 -1.24 -1.21 -4.67
C ALA A 767 0.25 -1.58 -4.46
N GLU A 768 0.62 -2.85 -4.48
CA GLU A 768 2.03 -3.27 -4.34
C GLU A 768 2.90 -2.77 -5.52
N ILE A 769 2.37 -2.89 -6.74
CA ILE A 769 3.05 -2.42 -7.96
C ILE A 769 3.23 -0.91 -7.95
N LEU A 770 2.17 -0.16 -7.59
CA LEU A 770 2.19 1.30 -7.53
C LEU A 770 3.07 1.82 -6.39
N GLU A 771 3.10 1.16 -5.21
CA GLU A 771 4.03 1.49 -4.11
C GLU A 771 5.50 1.30 -4.56
N SER A 772 5.79 0.23 -5.31
CA SER A 772 7.11 -0.03 -5.88
C SER A 772 7.52 1.03 -6.90
N ALA A 773 6.59 1.42 -7.79
CA ALA A 773 6.78 2.50 -8.75
C ALA A 773 7.03 3.85 -8.05
N LEU A 774 6.29 4.14 -6.98
CA LEU A 774 6.42 5.39 -6.22
C LEU A 774 7.79 5.47 -5.55
N SER A 775 8.24 4.36 -4.95
CA SER A 775 9.56 4.24 -4.34
C SER A 775 10.69 4.50 -5.35
N LEU A 776 10.56 4.01 -6.59
CA LEU A 776 11.50 4.27 -7.68
C LEU A 776 11.45 5.74 -8.15
N ALA A 777 10.25 6.31 -8.31
CA ALA A 777 10.05 7.69 -8.74
C ALA A 777 10.65 8.69 -7.73
N GLN A 778 10.40 8.49 -6.45
CA GLN A 778 10.93 9.35 -5.37
C GLN A 778 12.46 9.30 -5.29
N ARG A 779 13.07 8.11 -5.40
CA ARG A 779 14.54 7.98 -5.45
C ARG A 779 15.16 8.69 -6.64
N SER A 780 14.41 8.82 -7.73
CA SER A 780 14.84 9.43 -8.98
C SER A 780 14.55 10.93 -9.05
N GLY A 781 13.93 11.52 -8.02
CA GLY A 781 13.54 12.93 -8.02
C GLY A 781 12.44 13.30 -9.01
N ALA A 782 11.63 12.32 -9.46
CA ALA A 782 10.54 12.56 -10.41
C ALA A 782 9.24 12.94 -9.70
N GLU A 783 9.17 14.18 -9.18
CA GLU A 783 8.07 14.65 -8.32
C GLU A 783 6.70 14.62 -9.02
N SER A 784 6.62 14.98 -10.30
CA SER A 784 5.38 14.93 -11.08
C SER A 784 4.82 13.52 -11.22
N ILE A 785 5.69 12.53 -11.41
CA ILE A 785 5.31 11.11 -11.46
C ILE A 785 4.90 10.62 -10.07
N ALA A 786 5.64 11.02 -9.02
CA ALA A 786 5.29 10.68 -7.65
C ALA A 786 3.92 11.25 -7.24
N LEU A 787 3.57 12.47 -7.67
CA LEU A 787 2.23 13.02 -7.47
C LEU A 787 1.16 12.14 -8.12
N TYR A 788 1.34 11.75 -9.38
CA TYR A 788 0.38 10.89 -10.07
C TYR A 788 0.21 9.54 -9.36
N LEU A 789 1.30 8.92 -8.91
CA LEU A 789 1.28 7.67 -8.16
C LEU A 789 0.59 7.81 -6.79
N HIS A 790 0.79 8.91 -6.08
CA HIS A 790 0.04 9.19 -4.85
C HIS A 790 -1.48 9.31 -5.09
N ARG A 791 -1.89 9.93 -6.21
CA ARG A 791 -3.31 10.03 -6.57
C ARG A 791 -3.92 8.65 -6.84
N LEU A 792 -3.26 7.83 -7.66
CA LEU A 792 -3.71 6.46 -7.94
C LEU A 792 -3.75 5.60 -6.66
N LEU A 793 -2.70 5.64 -5.84
CA LEU A 793 -2.67 4.88 -4.59
C LEU A 793 -3.75 5.31 -3.59
N ALA A 794 -4.13 6.59 -3.58
CA ALA A 794 -5.29 7.03 -2.80
C ALA A 794 -6.60 6.42 -3.32
N GLN A 795 -6.80 6.38 -4.64
CA GLN A 795 -7.96 5.75 -5.28
C GLN A 795 -8.01 4.23 -5.02
N THR A 796 -6.90 3.53 -5.25
CA THR A 796 -6.76 2.10 -4.92
C THR A 796 -7.04 1.85 -3.44
N GLY A 797 -6.53 2.72 -2.55
CA GLY A 797 -6.81 2.66 -1.12
C GLY A 797 -8.29 2.79 -0.78
N MET A 798 -9.02 3.69 -1.45
CA MET A 798 -10.47 3.83 -1.29
C MET A 798 -11.21 2.57 -1.73
N ALA A 799 -10.84 1.99 -2.87
CA ALA A 799 -11.44 0.74 -3.38
C ALA A 799 -11.21 -0.45 -2.44
N MET A 800 -10.08 -0.48 -1.74
CA MET A 800 -9.76 -1.49 -0.72
C MET A 800 -10.39 -1.20 0.65
N GLY A 801 -10.96 -0.01 0.88
CA GLY A 801 -11.42 0.43 2.20
C GLY A 801 -10.29 0.74 3.20
N GLU A 802 -9.09 1.06 2.71
CA GLU A 802 -7.92 1.37 3.54
C GLU A 802 -7.76 2.87 3.82
N GLU A 803 -8.54 3.36 4.77
CA GLU A 803 -8.57 4.79 5.13
C GLU A 803 -7.19 5.37 5.50
N GLU A 804 -6.34 4.61 6.19
CA GLU A 804 -4.98 5.08 6.49
C GLU A 804 -4.14 5.29 5.22
N SER A 805 -4.29 4.42 4.21
CA SER A 805 -3.61 4.57 2.91
C SER A 805 -4.10 5.80 2.17
N VAL A 806 -5.43 6.02 2.19
CA VAL A 806 -6.07 7.19 1.60
C VAL A 806 -5.53 8.46 2.24
N ALA A 807 -5.47 8.51 3.57
CA ALA A 807 -4.93 9.65 4.30
C ALA A 807 -3.45 9.90 3.98
N GLU A 808 -2.59 8.86 4.01
CA GLU A 808 -1.16 8.96 3.74
C GLU A 808 -0.89 9.56 2.34
N HIS A 809 -1.49 8.98 1.31
CA HIS A 809 -1.20 9.40 -0.06
C HIS A 809 -1.91 10.70 -0.45
N SER A 810 -3.10 10.99 0.09
CA SER A 810 -3.76 12.27 -0.13
C SER A 810 -2.97 13.42 0.50
N LEU A 811 -2.40 13.25 1.69
CA LEU A 811 -1.53 14.26 2.31
C LEU A 811 -0.25 14.49 1.51
N ALA A 812 0.37 13.42 1.01
CA ALA A 812 1.57 13.53 0.19
C ALA A 812 1.28 14.25 -1.15
N ALA A 813 0.17 13.92 -1.81
CA ALA A 813 -0.29 14.61 -3.01
C ALA A 813 -0.57 16.09 -2.75
N ALA A 814 -1.29 16.41 -1.66
CA ALA A 814 -1.59 17.78 -1.27
C ALA A 814 -0.32 18.62 -1.06
N ARG A 815 0.71 18.05 -0.42
CA ARG A 815 1.99 18.73 -0.21
C ARG A 815 2.69 19.05 -1.53
N ILE A 816 2.82 18.08 -2.44
CA ILE A 816 3.44 18.32 -3.75
C ILE A 816 2.66 19.39 -4.53
N LEU A 817 1.32 19.35 -4.49
CA LEU A 817 0.47 20.35 -5.14
C LEU A 817 0.64 21.75 -4.53
N GLN A 818 0.84 21.86 -3.22
CA GLN A 818 1.15 23.14 -2.57
C GLN A 818 2.49 23.70 -3.02
N ASP A 819 3.53 22.86 -3.07
CA ASP A 819 4.86 23.24 -3.54
C ASP A 819 4.83 23.71 -5.01
N GLN A 820 3.96 23.11 -5.82
CA GLN A 820 3.67 23.53 -7.20
C GLN A 820 2.73 24.76 -7.32
N GLY A 821 2.22 25.29 -6.20
CA GLY A 821 1.30 26.43 -6.20
C GLY A 821 -0.14 26.12 -6.65
N ARG A 822 -0.50 24.84 -6.82
CA ARG A 822 -1.82 24.36 -7.25
C ARG A 822 -2.79 24.26 -6.07
N ARG A 823 -3.11 25.41 -5.46
CA ARG A 823 -3.82 25.50 -4.17
C ARG A 823 -5.19 24.81 -4.11
N ALA A 824 -6.05 25.00 -5.12
CA ALA A 824 -7.39 24.40 -5.11
C ALA A 824 -7.35 22.87 -5.09
N LEU A 825 -6.51 22.26 -5.93
CA LEU A 825 -6.32 20.81 -5.93
C LEU A 825 -5.68 20.32 -4.62
N ALA A 826 -4.75 21.09 -4.04
CA ALA A 826 -4.21 20.75 -2.73
C ALA A 826 -5.30 20.75 -1.63
N ALA A 827 -6.24 21.69 -1.67
CA ALA A 827 -7.38 21.75 -0.73
C ALA A 827 -8.31 20.53 -0.88
N GLU A 828 -8.52 20.07 -2.12
CA GLU A 828 -9.29 18.84 -2.41
C GLU A 828 -8.63 17.60 -1.78
N TYR A 829 -7.33 17.39 -2.00
CA TYR A 829 -6.62 16.25 -1.41
C TYR A 829 -6.50 16.34 0.13
N LEU A 830 -6.41 17.55 0.70
CA LEU A 830 -6.53 17.71 2.16
C LEU A 830 -7.93 17.32 2.66
N SER A 831 -8.98 17.59 1.89
CA SER A 831 -10.35 17.17 2.22
C SER A 831 -10.50 15.65 2.15
N HIS A 832 -9.92 14.98 1.14
CA HIS A 832 -9.88 13.51 1.09
C HIS A 832 -9.15 12.92 2.31
N ALA A 833 -8.01 13.50 2.69
CA ALA A 833 -7.30 13.09 3.89
C ALA A 833 -8.10 13.32 5.18
N ALA A 834 -8.85 14.42 5.25
CA ALA A 834 -9.72 14.73 6.39
C ALA A 834 -10.88 13.73 6.51
N MET A 835 -11.51 13.37 5.39
CA MET A 835 -12.56 12.34 5.38
C MET A 835 -12.04 10.98 5.83
N ALA A 836 -10.87 10.57 5.33
CA ALA A 836 -10.21 9.34 5.75
C ALA A 836 -9.88 9.35 7.25
N ALA A 837 -9.38 10.48 7.78
CA ALA A 837 -9.14 10.65 9.21
C ALA A 837 -10.43 10.55 10.04
N SER A 838 -11.55 11.10 9.57
CA SER A 838 -12.86 10.93 10.21
C SER A 838 -13.36 9.48 10.21
N ASN A 839 -13.15 8.75 9.11
CA ASN A 839 -13.49 7.34 9.03
C ASN A 839 -12.66 6.49 10.02
N LEU A 840 -11.40 6.88 10.24
CA LEU A 840 -10.50 6.34 11.28
C LEU A 840 -10.82 6.81 12.71
N LYS A 841 -11.85 7.64 12.90
CA LYS A 841 -12.24 8.24 14.19
C LYS A 841 -11.20 9.20 14.77
N ASP A 842 -10.23 9.66 13.98
CA ASP A 842 -9.32 10.74 14.33
C ASP A 842 -9.91 12.10 13.94
N ASN A 843 -11.01 12.43 14.61
CA ASN A 843 -11.86 13.56 14.27
C ASN A 843 -11.24 14.94 14.58
N VAL A 844 -10.25 14.99 15.48
CA VAL A 844 -9.44 16.21 15.71
C VAL A 844 -8.57 16.48 14.49
N ARG A 845 -7.84 15.47 14.04
CA ARG A 845 -7.00 15.60 12.86
C ARG A 845 -7.83 15.91 11.61
N ALA A 846 -8.99 15.28 11.47
CA ALA A 846 -9.92 15.61 10.39
C ALA A 846 -10.33 17.09 10.42
N ALA A 847 -10.68 17.63 11.59
CA ALA A 847 -11.03 19.03 11.75
C ALA A 847 -9.86 19.97 11.35
N ASP A 848 -8.64 19.66 11.79
CA ASP A 848 -7.44 20.43 11.43
C ASP A 848 -7.14 20.40 9.93
N LEU A 849 -7.34 19.24 9.28
CA LEU A 849 -7.12 19.08 7.84
C LEU A 849 -8.16 19.84 7.02
N PHE A 850 -9.44 19.82 7.42
CA PHE A 850 -10.47 20.65 6.80
C PHE A 850 -10.18 22.15 6.96
N ARG A 851 -9.64 22.57 8.11
CA ARG A 851 -9.24 23.97 8.32
C ARG A 851 -8.07 24.36 7.41
N GLN A 852 -7.07 23.49 7.28
CA GLN A 852 -5.96 23.70 6.33
C GLN A 852 -6.44 23.77 4.88
N ALA A 853 -7.40 22.92 4.48
CA ALA A 853 -8.04 23.01 3.16
C ALA A 853 -8.71 24.38 2.96
N ALA A 854 -9.49 24.84 3.95
CA ALA A 854 -10.15 26.15 3.90
C ALA A 854 -9.18 27.33 3.74
N ASP A 855 -7.96 27.23 4.28
CA ASP A 855 -6.91 28.25 4.19
C ASP A 855 -6.21 28.30 2.82
N LEU A 856 -6.38 27.29 1.98
CA LEU A 856 -5.83 27.28 0.62
C LEU A 856 -6.79 27.88 -0.41
N GLU A 857 -8.07 28.04 -0.08
CA GLU A 857 -9.09 28.53 -1.01
C GLU A 857 -8.87 29.99 -1.42
N ASP A 858 -9.17 30.31 -2.69
CA ASP A 858 -9.02 31.67 -3.22
C ASP A 858 -10.24 32.54 -2.91
N THR A 859 -10.19 33.21 -1.76
CA THR A 859 -11.24 34.11 -1.26
C THR A 859 -11.42 35.40 -2.09
N ARG A 860 -10.70 35.56 -3.21
CA ARG A 860 -10.97 36.63 -4.18
C ARG A 860 -12.06 36.26 -5.18
N THR A 861 -12.44 34.98 -5.22
CA THR A 861 -13.51 34.45 -6.06
C THR A 861 -14.71 34.08 -5.21
N ASP A 862 -15.92 34.26 -5.74
CA ASP A 862 -17.14 33.85 -5.05
C ASP A 862 -17.13 32.36 -4.73
N GLN A 863 -16.68 31.52 -5.68
CA GLN A 863 -16.54 30.08 -5.49
C GLN A 863 -15.58 29.71 -4.36
N GLY A 864 -14.38 30.31 -4.31
CA GLY A 864 -13.43 30.06 -3.23
C GLY A 864 -13.91 30.54 -1.86
N CYS A 865 -14.74 31.60 -1.80
CA CYS A 865 -15.42 31.99 -0.56
C CYS A 865 -16.42 30.93 -0.08
N LEU A 866 -17.18 30.33 -1.00
CA LEU A 866 -18.11 29.24 -0.69
C LEU A 866 -17.38 27.97 -0.24
N ASP A 867 -16.34 27.57 -0.96
CA ASP A 867 -15.56 26.36 -0.65
C ASP A 867 -14.84 26.49 0.69
N ARG A 868 -14.31 27.69 1.00
CA ARG A 868 -13.77 28.01 2.34
C ARG A 868 -14.83 27.83 3.43
N GLY A 869 -16.02 28.40 3.22
CA GLY A 869 -17.15 28.27 4.15
C GLY A 869 -17.51 26.81 4.41
N ARG A 870 -17.70 26.03 3.34
CA ARG A 870 -18.05 24.59 3.41
C ARG A 870 -16.98 23.77 4.11
N ALA A 871 -15.71 23.99 3.82
CA ALA A 871 -14.59 23.31 4.49
C ALA A 871 -14.56 23.62 6.01
N LEU A 872 -14.78 24.88 6.41
CA LEU A 872 -14.89 25.26 7.83
C LEU A 872 -16.10 24.60 8.51
N ARG A 873 -17.26 24.50 7.85
CA ARG A 873 -18.41 23.77 8.41
C ARG A 873 -18.08 22.29 8.66
N ARG A 874 -17.43 21.62 7.69
CA ARG A 874 -16.95 20.23 7.86
C ARG A 874 -15.95 20.10 9.01
N SER A 875 -15.05 21.07 9.15
CA SER A 875 -14.09 21.14 10.26
C SER A 875 -14.81 21.19 11.62
N ALA A 876 -15.80 22.08 11.77
CA ALA A 876 -16.59 22.20 13.00
C ALA A 876 -17.40 20.93 13.32
N ARG A 877 -17.98 20.29 12.30
CA ARG A 877 -18.70 19.01 12.48
C ARG A 877 -17.76 17.89 12.92
N ALA A 878 -16.63 17.72 12.25
CA ALA A 878 -15.62 16.73 12.63
C ALA A 878 -15.18 16.95 14.08
N LEU A 879 -14.91 18.20 14.48
CA LEU A 879 -14.42 18.53 15.81
C LEU A 879 -15.33 18.04 16.95
N VAL A 880 -16.66 18.07 16.76
CA VAL A 880 -17.66 17.63 17.74
C VAL A 880 -18.21 16.23 17.50
N ASP A 881 -17.83 15.56 16.41
CA ASP A 881 -18.17 14.16 16.14
C ASP A 881 -17.36 13.21 17.03
N ASP A 882 -17.27 13.53 18.32
CA ASP A 882 -16.39 12.80 19.22
C ASP A 882 -17.07 11.53 19.76
N LEU A 883 -16.24 10.62 20.27
CA LEU A 883 -16.63 9.29 20.72
C LEU A 883 -17.56 9.33 21.95
N THR A 884 -17.48 10.40 22.74
CA THR A 884 -18.33 10.60 23.92
C THR A 884 -18.92 12.00 23.98
N LEU A 885 -20.13 12.11 24.54
CA LEU A 885 -20.84 13.38 24.71
C LEU A 885 -20.02 14.44 25.49
N PRO A 886 -19.30 14.11 26.59
CA PRO A 886 -18.47 15.10 27.28
C PRO A 886 -17.34 15.68 26.42
N MET A 887 -16.71 14.86 25.56
CA MET A 887 -15.66 15.34 24.65
C MET A 887 -16.21 16.31 23.62
N ALA A 888 -17.32 15.94 22.99
CA ALA A 888 -18.02 16.80 22.04
C ALA A 888 -18.40 18.14 22.70
N ARG A 889 -18.91 18.12 23.94
CA ARG A 889 -19.22 19.33 24.71
C ARG A 889 -18.01 20.20 25.00
N GLY A 890 -16.86 19.59 25.32
CA GLY A 890 -15.62 20.30 25.59
C GLY A 890 -15.11 21.13 24.41
N ARG A 891 -15.52 20.79 23.18
CA ARG A 891 -15.11 21.48 21.94
C ARG A 891 -16.22 22.31 21.29
N LEU A 892 -17.39 22.39 21.92
CA LEU A 892 -18.53 23.13 21.36
C LEU A 892 -18.22 24.61 21.11
N ASP A 893 -17.51 25.26 22.03
CA ASP A 893 -17.21 26.69 21.90
C ASP A 893 -16.27 26.94 20.71
N GLU A 894 -15.26 26.12 20.53
CA GLU A 894 -14.37 26.17 19.35
C GLU A 894 -15.13 25.88 18.05
N ALA A 895 -16.01 24.86 18.03
CA ALA A 895 -16.82 24.55 16.86
C ALA A 895 -17.75 25.72 16.48
N ARG A 896 -18.30 26.44 17.46
CA ARG A 896 -19.11 27.65 17.21
C ARG A 896 -18.29 28.79 16.62
N GLU A 897 -17.06 28.99 17.09
CA GLU A 897 -16.15 29.98 16.52
C GLU A 897 -15.87 29.65 15.04
N ILE A 898 -15.53 28.40 14.74
CA ILE A 898 -15.31 27.93 13.36
C ILE A 898 -16.57 28.10 12.50
N MET A 899 -17.76 27.80 13.02
CA MET A 899 -19.01 28.00 12.30
C MET A 899 -19.29 29.48 12.02
N GLU A 900 -19.00 30.39 12.95
CA GLU A 900 -19.16 31.82 12.68
C GLU A 900 -18.13 32.32 11.65
N GLU A 901 -16.89 31.82 11.69
CA GLU A 901 -15.90 32.04 10.62
C GLU A 901 -16.42 31.55 9.26
N ALA A 902 -17.04 30.35 9.22
CA ALA A 902 -17.65 29.80 8.02
C ALA A 902 -18.74 30.71 7.46
N ARG A 903 -19.63 31.22 8.34
CA ARG A 903 -20.72 32.13 7.96
C ARG A 903 -20.19 33.44 7.36
N GLN A 904 -19.13 33.98 7.96
CA GLN A 904 -18.49 35.21 7.49
C GLN A 904 -17.81 35.04 6.13
N ALA A 905 -17.31 33.84 5.81
CA ALA A 905 -16.64 33.57 4.55
C ALA A 905 -17.54 33.78 3.33
N PHE A 906 -18.82 33.41 3.41
CA PHE A 906 -19.77 33.52 2.27
C PHE A 906 -20.81 34.64 2.40
N ALA A 907 -20.82 35.40 3.49
CA ALA A 907 -21.83 36.45 3.75
C ALA A 907 -21.92 37.56 2.68
N GLY A 908 -20.89 37.73 1.84
CA GLY A 908 -20.82 38.73 0.79
C GLY A 908 -21.08 38.21 -0.64
N VAL A 909 -21.30 36.91 -0.82
CA VAL A 909 -21.49 36.29 -2.13
C VAL A 909 -22.90 36.56 -2.64
N ALA A 910 -23.02 37.11 -3.86
CA ALA A 910 -24.30 37.47 -4.45
C ALA A 910 -24.99 36.25 -5.09
N ASP A 911 -26.33 36.25 -5.07
CA ASP A 911 -27.14 35.20 -5.70
C ASP A 911 -26.90 35.14 -7.22
N THR A 912 -26.87 33.93 -7.76
CA THR A 912 -26.76 33.66 -9.21
C THR A 912 -27.77 32.58 -9.62
N GLU A 913 -27.88 32.28 -10.91
CA GLU A 913 -28.81 31.26 -11.42
C GLU A 913 -28.54 29.85 -10.85
N GLY A 914 -27.33 29.57 -10.37
CA GLY A 914 -26.93 28.31 -9.74
C GLY A 914 -26.60 28.40 -8.25
N TYR A 915 -26.79 29.56 -7.60
CA TYR A 915 -26.45 29.76 -6.19
C TYR A 915 -27.47 30.66 -5.48
N SER A 916 -27.98 30.18 -4.34
CA SER A 916 -28.83 30.95 -3.42
C SER A 916 -28.15 31.12 -2.06
N SER A 917 -27.97 32.36 -1.64
CA SER A 917 -27.49 32.71 -0.30
C SER A 917 -28.44 32.26 0.81
N ALA A 918 -29.76 32.19 0.53
CA ALA A 918 -30.76 31.66 1.45
C ALA A 918 -30.64 30.13 1.63
N TRP A 919 -30.30 29.41 0.57
CA TRP A 919 -30.02 27.98 0.64
C TRP A 919 -28.71 27.73 1.41
N GLU A 920 -27.63 28.47 1.12
CA GLU A 920 -26.32 28.29 1.75
C GLU A 920 -26.35 28.63 3.26
N ILE A 921 -27.15 29.62 3.68
CA ILE A 921 -27.38 29.89 5.11
C ILE A 921 -28.28 28.82 5.76
N GLY A 922 -29.21 28.25 4.99
CA GLY A 922 -30.00 27.08 5.41
C GLY A 922 -29.10 25.89 5.73
N ASP A 923 -28.15 25.60 4.85
CA ASP A 923 -27.16 24.54 5.04
C ASP A 923 -26.23 24.78 6.24
N TRP A 924 -25.84 26.04 6.45
CA TRP A 924 -25.13 26.44 7.68
C TRP A 924 -25.93 26.17 8.95
N HIS A 925 -27.25 26.42 8.92
CA HIS A 925 -28.14 26.14 10.04
C HIS A 925 -28.33 24.63 10.26
N ASP A 926 -28.38 23.82 9.21
CA ASP A 926 -28.46 22.36 9.31
C ASP A 926 -27.21 21.79 10.00
N ASP A 927 -26.02 22.23 9.57
CA ASP A 927 -24.74 21.86 10.20
C ASP A 927 -24.67 22.30 11.67
N MET A 928 -25.13 23.52 12.00
CA MET A 928 -25.18 24.01 13.37
C MET A 928 -26.18 23.21 14.24
N ALA A 929 -27.33 22.84 13.69
CA ALA A 929 -28.31 22.00 14.39
C ALA A 929 -27.70 20.65 14.74
N TRP A 930 -26.98 20.03 13.80
CA TRP A 930 -26.27 18.77 14.02
C TRP A 930 -25.19 18.90 15.10
N ILE A 931 -24.37 19.96 15.08
CA ILE A 931 -23.32 20.23 16.10
C ILE A 931 -23.95 20.37 17.49
N LEU A 932 -25.05 21.13 17.59
CA LEU A 932 -25.74 21.34 18.85
C LEU A 932 -26.40 20.06 19.37
N TRP A 933 -26.98 19.24 18.49
CA TRP A 933 -27.52 17.93 18.84
C TRP A 933 -26.42 17.00 19.37
N ARG A 934 -25.29 16.86 18.67
CA ARG A 934 -24.16 16.01 19.08
C ARG A 934 -23.54 16.41 20.42
N THR A 935 -23.62 17.68 20.77
CA THR A 935 -23.15 18.23 22.06
C THR A 935 -24.24 18.27 23.13
N GLY A 936 -25.44 17.75 22.84
CA GLY A 936 -26.57 17.65 23.76
C GLY A 936 -27.25 18.98 24.09
N GLN A 937 -27.14 19.99 23.21
CA GLN A 937 -27.80 21.29 23.27
C GLN A 937 -29.12 21.30 22.48
N ASN A 938 -29.94 20.26 22.68
CA ASN A 938 -31.14 19.96 21.87
C ASN A 938 -32.17 21.10 21.81
N TRP A 939 -32.20 21.99 22.81
CA TRP A 939 -33.06 23.17 22.80
C TRP A 939 -32.70 24.21 21.74
N GLN A 940 -31.40 24.42 21.51
CA GLN A 940 -30.92 25.36 20.50
C GLN A 940 -30.99 24.75 19.10
N ALA A 941 -30.74 23.45 18.99
CA ALA A 941 -30.77 22.72 17.72
C ALA A 941 -32.14 22.83 17.00
N VAL A 942 -33.25 22.82 17.75
CA VAL A 942 -34.61 22.93 17.19
C VAL A 942 -34.80 24.23 16.38
N GLN A 943 -34.35 25.37 16.90
CA GLN A 943 -34.47 26.65 16.19
C GLN A 943 -33.68 26.64 14.88
N HIS A 944 -32.50 26.03 14.90
CA HIS A 944 -31.66 25.90 13.73
C HIS A 944 -32.28 24.96 12.68
N CYS A 945 -32.95 23.87 13.07
CA CYS A 945 -33.67 23.01 12.13
C CYS A 945 -34.78 23.77 11.37
N GLU A 946 -35.54 24.63 12.08
CA GLU A 946 -36.58 25.44 11.43
C GLU A 946 -35.97 26.49 10.49
N SER A 947 -34.86 27.12 10.88
CA SER A 947 -34.16 28.08 10.00
C SER A 947 -33.52 27.42 8.79
N ALA A 948 -33.05 26.16 8.92
CA ALA A 948 -32.55 25.36 7.82
C ALA A 948 -33.68 25.03 6.83
N TYR A 949 -34.83 24.57 7.34
CA TYR A 949 -36.03 24.32 6.53
C TYR A 949 -36.45 25.56 5.74
N ASP A 950 -36.54 26.72 6.40
CA ASP A 950 -36.92 27.97 5.73
C ASP A 950 -35.93 28.36 4.62
N GLY A 951 -34.62 28.16 4.86
CA GLY A 951 -33.57 28.43 3.87
C GLY A 951 -33.63 27.52 2.65
N TYR A 952 -33.82 26.21 2.83
CA TYR A 952 -33.96 25.26 1.73
C TYR A 952 -35.24 25.49 0.91
N MET A 953 -36.34 25.84 1.59
CA MET A 953 -37.64 26.10 0.95
C MET A 953 -37.69 27.40 0.15
N ASP A 954 -36.76 28.34 0.35
CA ASP A 954 -36.61 29.51 -0.52
C ASP A 954 -36.35 29.12 -1.99
N THR A 955 -35.64 28.02 -2.20
CA THR A 955 -35.35 27.43 -3.53
C THR A 955 -36.22 26.22 -3.88
N GLU A 956 -37.24 25.91 -3.07
CA GLU A 956 -38.06 24.70 -3.19
C GLU A 956 -37.26 23.37 -3.16
N ASP A 957 -36.09 23.34 -2.49
CA ASP A 957 -35.32 22.10 -2.28
C ASP A 957 -35.97 21.23 -1.20
N ARG A 958 -36.95 20.44 -1.64
CA ARG A 958 -37.75 19.56 -0.77
C ARG A 958 -36.93 18.42 -0.15
N ASP A 959 -35.86 17.98 -0.80
CA ASP A 959 -35.02 16.90 -0.28
C ASP A 959 -34.24 17.38 0.95
N SER A 960 -33.48 18.47 0.83
CA SER A 960 -32.74 19.06 1.96
C SER A 960 -33.65 19.53 3.07
N ALA A 961 -34.79 20.15 2.74
CA ALA A 961 -35.81 20.54 3.71
C ALA A 961 -36.37 19.33 4.50
N SER A 962 -36.49 18.17 3.86
CA SER A 962 -36.95 16.94 4.54
C SER A 962 -35.94 16.44 5.57
N ARG A 963 -34.62 16.57 5.31
CA ARG A 963 -33.54 16.20 6.25
C ARG A 963 -33.59 17.05 7.52
N ALA A 964 -33.76 18.36 7.38
CA ALA A 964 -33.89 19.28 8.51
C ALA A 964 -35.12 18.96 9.38
N LEU A 965 -36.25 18.62 8.77
CA LEU A 965 -37.47 18.21 9.48
C LEU A 965 -37.33 16.83 10.16
N CYS A 966 -36.59 15.90 9.57
CA CYS A 966 -36.28 14.62 10.20
C CYS A 966 -35.44 14.81 11.47
N MET A 967 -34.42 15.68 11.42
CA MET A 967 -33.64 16.05 12.60
C MET A 967 -34.53 16.71 13.67
N LEU A 968 -35.43 17.60 13.26
CA LEU A 968 -36.40 18.23 14.16
C LEU A 968 -37.31 17.20 14.86
N ALA A 969 -37.85 16.24 14.11
CA ALA A 969 -38.68 15.16 14.66
C ALA A 969 -37.91 14.30 15.68
N ARG A 970 -36.66 13.95 15.37
CA ARG A 970 -35.75 13.23 16.29
C ARG A 970 -35.55 14.02 17.58
N LEU A 971 -35.23 15.31 17.49
CA LEU A 971 -34.97 16.17 18.65
C LEU A 971 -36.18 16.22 19.58
N HIS A 972 -37.39 16.39 19.05
CA HIS A 972 -38.61 16.36 19.85
C HIS A 972 -38.87 14.98 20.48
N ALA A 973 -38.64 13.89 19.74
CA ALA A 973 -38.78 12.54 20.26
C ALA A 973 -37.81 12.25 21.43
N GLU A 974 -36.52 12.60 21.29
CA GLU A 974 -35.50 12.46 22.33
C GLU A 974 -35.82 13.29 23.58
N ARG A 975 -36.58 14.39 23.44
CA ARG A 975 -37.05 15.25 24.52
C ARG A 975 -38.36 14.78 25.18
N GLY A 976 -39.00 13.75 24.63
CA GLY A 976 -40.31 13.25 25.08
C GLY A 976 -41.50 14.15 24.67
N GLU A 977 -41.30 15.03 23.69
CA GLU A 977 -42.32 15.94 23.15
C GLU A 977 -43.08 15.26 22.00
N ARG A 978 -43.97 14.34 22.39
CA ARG A 978 -44.64 13.42 21.45
C ARG A 978 -45.45 14.14 20.37
N ASP A 979 -46.24 15.14 20.75
CA ASP A 979 -47.16 15.80 19.82
C ASP A 979 -46.38 16.64 18.79
N GLU A 980 -45.31 17.28 19.22
CA GLU A 980 -44.39 18.05 18.38
C GLU A 980 -43.59 17.15 17.43
N ALA A 981 -43.12 15.99 17.90
CA ALA A 981 -42.45 15.01 17.07
C ALA A 981 -43.37 14.46 15.97
N LEU A 982 -44.63 14.15 16.30
CA LEU A 982 -45.63 13.71 15.33
C LEU A 982 -45.99 14.83 14.33
N ALA A 983 -46.04 16.09 14.78
CA ALA A 983 -46.27 17.23 13.89
C ALA A 983 -45.12 17.43 12.90
N ALA A 984 -43.87 17.26 13.33
CA ALA A 984 -42.71 17.29 12.44
C ALA A 984 -42.72 16.12 11.44
N CYS A 985 -43.09 14.91 11.88
CA CYS A 985 -43.26 13.75 10.99
C CYS A 985 -44.34 14.00 9.92
N ALA A 986 -45.47 14.62 10.30
CA ALA A 986 -46.52 14.98 9.35
C ALA A 986 -46.02 16.00 8.30
N ARG A 987 -45.23 17.00 8.71
CA ARG A 987 -44.61 17.96 7.78
C ARG A 987 -43.70 17.27 6.75
N VAL A 988 -42.91 16.27 7.15
CA VAL A 988 -42.08 15.48 6.21
C VAL A 988 -42.96 14.77 5.18
N ARG A 989 -44.06 14.15 5.62
CA ARG A 989 -45.00 13.47 4.71
C ARG A 989 -45.73 14.41 3.76
N ASP A 990 -46.11 15.59 4.24
CA ASP A 990 -46.75 16.61 3.41
C ASP A 990 -45.77 17.14 2.36
N LEU A 991 -44.50 17.35 2.76
CA LEU A 991 -43.42 17.83 1.89
C LEU A 991 -43.09 16.82 0.76
N LEU A 992 -43.06 15.52 1.11
CA LEU A 992 -42.74 14.41 0.21
C LEU A 992 -43.99 13.63 -0.24
N GLY A 993 -45.17 14.28 -0.28
CA GLY A 993 -46.44 13.61 -0.54
C GLY A 993 -46.70 13.23 -2.01
N GLU A 994 -45.79 13.57 -2.92
CA GLU A 994 -45.92 13.26 -4.35
C GLU A 994 -45.36 11.87 -4.69
N PRO A 995 -45.96 11.11 -5.63
CA PRO A 995 -45.59 9.71 -5.89
C PRO A 995 -44.14 9.45 -6.33
N HIS A 996 -43.42 10.47 -6.79
CA HIS A 996 -42.02 10.31 -7.19
C HIS A 996 -41.05 10.23 -5.99
N TRP A 997 -41.51 10.59 -4.79
CA TRP A 997 -40.80 10.42 -3.51
C TRP A 997 -41.15 9.11 -2.80
N ASP A 998 -41.96 8.24 -3.42
CA ASP A 998 -42.26 6.92 -2.86
C ASP A 998 -40.97 6.13 -2.64
N GLY A 999 -40.72 5.71 -1.39
CA GLY A 999 -39.50 4.99 -1.02
C GLY A 999 -38.33 5.88 -0.59
N HIS A 1000 -38.54 7.18 -0.39
CA HIS A 1000 -37.52 8.08 0.13
C HIS A 1000 -37.14 7.77 1.59
N ASP A 1001 -35.85 7.79 1.92
CA ASP A 1001 -35.30 7.45 3.25
C ASP A 1001 -35.94 8.27 4.39
N ALA A 1002 -36.25 9.55 4.12
CA ALA A 1002 -36.91 10.42 5.10
C ALA A 1002 -38.29 9.91 5.54
N LEU A 1003 -39.06 9.30 4.63
CA LEU A 1003 -40.38 8.74 4.92
C LEU A 1003 -40.29 7.48 5.79
N GLU A 1004 -39.27 6.64 5.55
CA GLU A 1004 -38.96 5.48 6.37
C GLU A 1004 -38.49 5.90 7.77
N PHE A 1005 -37.61 6.90 7.83
CA PHE A 1005 -37.11 7.44 9.09
C PHE A 1005 -38.23 7.95 10.00
N VAL A 1006 -39.15 8.78 9.49
CA VAL A 1006 -40.27 9.29 10.30
C VAL A 1006 -41.25 8.18 10.68
N ALA A 1007 -41.43 7.14 9.86
CA ALA A 1007 -42.22 5.97 10.25
C ALA A 1007 -41.61 5.25 11.46
N SER A 1008 -40.28 5.13 11.53
CA SER A 1008 -39.59 4.55 12.69
C SER A 1008 -39.77 5.37 13.97
N ILE A 1009 -39.74 6.71 13.86
CA ILE A 1009 -39.99 7.61 15.00
C ILE A 1009 -41.42 7.44 15.50
N GLU A 1010 -42.39 7.42 14.60
CA GLU A 1010 -43.80 7.23 14.96
C GLU A 1010 -44.06 5.88 15.62
N GLU A 1011 -43.39 4.82 15.18
CA GLU A 1011 -43.46 3.51 15.81
C GLU A 1011 -42.86 3.52 17.21
N THR A 1012 -41.69 4.14 17.38
CA THR A 1012 -41.02 4.29 18.68
C THR A 1012 -41.85 5.11 19.66
N LEU A 1013 -42.61 6.09 19.15
CA LEU A 1013 -43.49 6.93 19.94
C LEU A 1013 -44.84 6.28 20.23
N ARG A 1014 -45.23 5.14 19.63
CA ARG A 1014 -46.53 4.49 19.89
C ARG A 1014 -46.59 3.91 21.29
#